data_AF-T0GA89-F1
#
_entry.id   AF-T0GA89-F1
#
_cell.length_a   1.000
_cell.length_b   1.000
_cell.length_c   1.000
_cell.angle_alpha   90.00
_cell.angle_beta   90.00
_cell.angle_gamma   90.00
#
_symmetry.space_group_name_H-M   'P 1'
#
loop_
_entity.id
_entity.type
_entity.pdbx_description
1 polymer ?
#
loop_
_entity_poly.entity_id
_entity_poly.type
_entity_poly.pdbx_seq_one_letter_code
_entity_poly.pdbx_strand_id
1 'polypeptide(L)'
;MSKPLNLARLLLISSALAAPMALAQTETDAAPSTGPGTPSAREKADAEAGRVDVSIPGSDIIVTGRRTSNVSQAAPQVVNVLSAADIKRTGEGDIAGSLQRVTGLSVVSGGYVYVRGLGDRYSLALLNGSPLPSPEPLKRVVPLDIFPTSVIASTMVQKSFSPNFPGEFGGGVINLTTKAIPSESYLEIGVGSSANTETSGQTGYSYYGAKSDWTGFDDGSRDVPPLLRQALKSGVPFSNMERGDLQNISMQFLNAKTSVLQRTNSLPFNFSGSINGGTAVDVGSDGRLGVIATMSYSNKWRTRDALQQASIDLTQPAGKTYHQITTDNEVTVNGLLGVGLELGEQKIRWTNLYIRDTLKRGALSIGQNDGAIAGADYMHQNTAWYERQLIDTQLVGEFKLGNGLSLDLRGGYANSQREAPYEREFVYVRSNRDLTVDPVGDRFINALNRQRGDASITFSDLNEDLWSAGADLSYKVSPALTLTAGYAFSDTKRTSSRYELHFDATNLPIPVQQQRPDYLLSDATIQLFDLTLLDFSGNYPVYEAAMRVHAGYGQVRAEIVPGLSIDGGVRYEKGNQSVTGVDVYNTGVEPVNRIRKEYWLPAATITFEASKGLQFRLSGSKTIARPQFRELIAQPFVDTDANRFYRGNPFLQDSELWNADIRAEWYMGRDERLTAAAFYKKIDNPIETYTTINDKYDVTTSFANAPEATLYGFELEAQKYLPLDGWSAPFFQSRRVVLIGNYTYTQSKLKVGADDTTIPYSYTTGPLPAATDYFVDGAPMTGQSDHLVNLQLGLEDTDRLSQQTLLLTYASPRVTSRGPNLQPDIKEKPGLTLDFVARQGVKLFNAINSEFKFEARNITGRKYQEVQQLDGNKVFYNRYKVGTTIAASLTVAF
;
A
#
# COMPACT_ATOMS: atom_id res chain seq x y z
N MET A 1 1.05 37.16 -9.97
CA MET A 1 0.46 35.86 -9.61
C MET A 1 0.50 35.71 -8.10
N SER A 2 -0.66 35.79 -7.47
CA SER A 2 -0.90 35.88 -6.03
C SER A 2 -0.76 34.50 -5.35
N LYS A 3 0.05 34.44 -4.29
CA LYS A 3 0.34 33.25 -3.48
C LYS A 3 -0.90 32.81 -2.66
N PRO A 4 -1.23 31.50 -2.57
CA PRO A 4 -2.13 30.99 -1.56
C PRO A 4 -1.30 30.41 -0.39
N LEU A 5 -1.15 31.19 0.68
CA LEU A 5 -0.54 30.78 1.95
C LEU A 5 -1.36 31.46 3.04
N ASN A 6 -2.55 30.96 3.37
CA ASN A 6 -3.35 31.52 4.47
C ASN A 6 -4.36 30.59 5.17
N LEU A 7 -4.41 29.27 4.91
CA LEU A 7 -5.29 28.38 5.68
C LEU A 7 -4.59 27.73 6.89
N ALA A 8 -3.29 27.41 6.77
CA ALA A 8 -2.52 26.75 7.84
C ALA A 8 -2.28 27.61 9.09
N ARG A 9 -2.41 28.95 9.00
CA ARG A 9 -2.23 29.85 10.14
C ARG A 9 -3.50 30.10 10.97
N LEU A 10 -4.68 29.79 10.43
CA LEU A 10 -5.96 29.95 11.15
C LEU A 10 -6.26 28.77 12.10
N LEU A 11 -5.70 27.58 11.83
CA LEU A 11 -5.83 26.39 12.69
C LEU A 11 -4.94 26.41 13.94
N LEU A 12 -3.94 27.31 14.00
CA LEU A 12 -2.99 27.41 15.11
C LEU A 12 -3.28 28.56 16.10
N ILE A 13 -4.30 29.40 15.84
CA ILE A 13 -4.64 30.57 16.69
C ILE A 13 -5.91 30.33 17.53
N SER A 14 -6.67 29.24 17.33
CA SER A 14 -7.86 28.94 18.15
C SER A 14 -7.56 28.21 19.48
N SER A 15 -6.30 27.91 19.81
CA SER A 15 -5.92 27.17 21.02
C SER A 15 -5.43 28.04 22.19
N ALA A 16 -5.53 29.37 22.11
CA ALA A 16 -4.97 30.27 23.14
C ALA A 16 -5.99 31.06 23.98
N LEU A 17 -7.31 30.94 23.80
CA LEU A 17 -8.28 31.71 24.60
C LEU A 17 -9.58 30.93 24.88
N ALA A 18 -9.53 30.02 25.87
CA ALA A 18 -10.69 29.64 26.68
C ALA A 18 -10.23 28.86 27.91
N ALA A 19 -9.91 29.57 28.99
CA ALA A 19 -9.90 28.98 30.33
C ALA A 19 -11.37 28.79 30.78
N PRO A 20 -11.80 27.61 31.22
CA PRO A 20 -13.07 27.51 31.93
C PRO A 20 -12.86 27.96 33.37
N MET A 21 -13.48 29.09 33.71
CA MET A 21 -13.78 29.47 35.09
C MET A 21 -14.61 28.38 35.75
N ALA A 22 -14.14 27.94 36.91
CA ALA A 22 -14.91 27.11 37.82
C ALA A 22 -16.16 27.86 38.30
N LEU A 23 -17.33 27.23 38.18
CA LEU A 23 -18.52 27.60 38.92
C LEU A 23 -19.00 26.36 39.68
N ALA A 24 -18.91 26.46 41.00
CA ALA A 24 -19.51 25.54 41.94
C ALA A 24 -21.01 25.77 42.02
N GLN A 25 -21.81 24.71 42.13
CA GLN A 25 -23.07 24.74 42.87
C GLN A 25 -23.54 23.34 43.31
N THR A 26 -23.56 23.20 44.64
CA THR A 26 -24.55 22.56 45.52
C THR A 26 -24.92 21.09 45.38
N GLU A 27 -24.60 20.35 46.44
CA GLU A 27 -25.14 19.05 46.85
C GLU A 27 -26.66 19.12 47.09
N THR A 28 -27.38 18.11 46.60
CA THR A 28 -28.64 17.65 47.18
C THR A 28 -28.67 16.12 47.18
N ASP A 29 -28.97 15.58 48.36
CA ASP A 29 -29.10 14.18 48.76
C ASP A 29 -29.95 13.31 47.81
N ALA A 30 -29.49 12.09 47.53
CA ALA A 30 -30.33 11.02 46.97
C ALA A 30 -29.97 9.65 47.57
N ALA A 31 -30.99 9.03 48.16
CA ALA A 31 -31.01 7.68 48.75
C ALA A 31 -30.74 6.56 47.70
N PRO A 32 -30.38 5.33 48.13
CA PRO A 32 -29.78 4.33 47.26
C PRO A 32 -30.82 3.61 46.37
N SER A 33 -30.73 3.80 45.05
CA SER A 33 -31.39 2.93 44.07
C SER A 33 -30.38 1.95 43.46
N THR A 34 -30.66 0.66 43.60
CA THR A 34 -29.96 -0.46 42.96
C THR A 34 -29.82 -0.26 41.45
N GLY A 35 -28.60 0.01 40.98
CA GLY A 35 -28.30 0.14 39.55
C GLY A 35 -28.20 -1.21 38.83
N PRO A 36 -28.51 -1.28 37.53
CA PRO A 36 -28.26 -2.47 36.71
C PRO A 36 -26.74 -2.71 36.61
N GLY A 37 -26.34 -3.98 36.73
CA GLY A 37 -24.95 -4.40 36.77
C GLY A 37 -24.12 -3.92 35.58
N THR A 38 -22.83 -3.70 35.83
CA THR A 38 -21.83 -3.35 34.79
C THR A 38 -21.88 -4.40 33.68
N PRO A 39 -22.07 -4.04 32.40
CA PRO A 39 -22.03 -4.98 31.30
C PRO A 39 -20.69 -5.71 31.24
N SER A 40 -20.73 -7.03 31.09
CA SER A 40 -19.55 -7.89 30.87
C SER A 40 -18.79 -7.49 29.60
N ALA A 41 -17.51 -7.85 29.49
CA ALA A 41 -16.76 -7.64 28.24
C ALA A 41 -17.39 -8.35 27.05
N ARG A 42 -18.06 -9.49 27.29
CA ARG A 42 -18.92 -10.17 26.32
C ARG A 42 -20.08 -9.27 25.88
N GLU A 43 -20.79 -8.61 26.78
CA GLU A 43 -21.90 -7.70 26.44
C GLU A 43 -21.44 -6.43 25.72
N LYS A 44 -20.26 -5.89 26.04
CA LYS A 44 -19.66 -4.75 25.31
C LYS A 44 -19.16 -5.16 23.92
N ALA A 45 -18.44 -6.28 23.82
CA ALA A 45 -18.03 -6.84 22.53
C ALA A 45 -19.25 -7.23 21.68
N ASP A 46 -20.33 -7.70 22.30
CA ASP A 46 -21.59 -8.03 21.66
C ASP A 46 -22.35 -6.80 21.17
N ALA A 47 -22.24 -5.66 21.87
CA ALA A 47 -22.81 -4.38 21.48
C ALA A 47 -22.04 -3.73 20.32
N GLU A 48 -20.71 -3.87 20.28
CA GLU A 48 -19.86 -3.40 19.18
C GLU A 48 -19.96 -4.30 17.94
N ALA A 49 -19.99 -5.62 18.10
CA ALA A 49 -20.13 -6.58 16.99
C ALA A 49 -21.51 -6.53 16.31
N GLY A 50 -22.55 -6.08 17.01
CA GLY A 50 -23.90 -5.93 16.45
C GLY A 50 -24.12 -4.66 15.61
N ARG A 51 -23.12 -3.76 15.52
CA ARG A 51 -23.19 -2.46 14.84
C ARG A 51 -22.00 -2.26 13.90
N VAL A 52 -21.69 -3.25 13.06
CA VAL A 52 -20.65 -3.08 12.04
C VAL A 52 -21.21 -2.24 10.90
N ASP A 53 -20.80 -0.98 10.85
CA ASP A 53 -21.09 -0.06 9.74
C ASP A 53 -20.24 -0.45 8.53
N VAL A 54 -20.87 -0.77 7.40
CA VAL A 54 -20.21 -1.09 6.13
C VAL A 54 -20.89 -0.27 5.04
N SER A 55 -20.18 0.72 4.50
CA SER A 55 -20.70 1.54 3.39
C SER A 55 -20.50 0.81 2.07
N ILE A 56 -21.56 0.34 1.40
CA ILE A 56 -21.46 -0.29 0.08
C ILE A 56 -22.30 0.51 -0.93
N PRO A 57 -21.74 0.93 -2.07
CA PRO A 57 -22.49 1.64 -3.10
C PRO A 57 -23.75 0.88 -3.54
N GLY A 58 -24.90 1.54 -3.53
CA GLY A 58 -26.18 0.98 -4.00
C GLY A 58 -26.65 -0.27 -3.28
N SER A 59 -26.20 -0.48 -2.03
CA SER A 59 -26.81 -1.48 -1.18
C SER A 59 -26.83 -1.01 0.27
N ASP A 60 -28.04 -0.99 0.83
CA ASP A 60 -28.24 -0.92 2.27
C ASP A 60 -27.72 -2.20 2.93
N ILE A 61 -26.43 -2.27 3.25
CA ILE A 61 -25.98 -3.15 4.34
C ILE A 61 -25.95 -2.32 5.62
N ILE A 62 -27.10 -1.75 5.95
CA ILE A 62 -27.37 -1.27 7.30
C ILE A 62 -27.87 -2.50 8.06
N VAL A 63 -27.02 -3.09 8.90
CA VAL A 63 -27.48 -4.04 9.93
C VAL A 63 -28.19 -3.25 11.02
N THR A 64 -29.39 -2.75 10.72
CA THR A 64 -30.33 -2.29 11.74
C THR A 64 -30.99 -3.52 12.34
N GLY A 65 -30.47 -3.95 13.49
CA GLY A 65 -31.28 -4.57 14.53
C GLY A 65 -32.04 -5.83 14.17
N ARG A 66 -31.34 -6.92 13.82
CA ARG A 66 -31.68 -8.22 14.43
C ARG A 66 -30.44 -8.69 15.16
N ARG A 67 -30.58 -8.88 16.47
CA ARG A 67 -29.55 -9.23 17.47
C ARG A 67 -28.82 -10.57 17.19
N THR A 68 -28.89 -11.13 15.98
CA THR A 68 -28.64 -12.56 15.69
C THR A 68 -28.05 -12.95 14.33
N SER A 69 -27.85 -12.06 13.34
CA SER A 69 -27.30 -12.47 12.01
C SER A 69 -25.88 -11.96 11.74
N ASN A 70 -24.98 -12.85 11.31
CA ASN A 70 -23.62 -12.52 10.87
C ASN A 70 -23.68 -11.66 9.59
N VAL A 71 -22.94 -10.54 9.53
CA VAL A 71 -22.93 -9.63 8.36
C VAL A 71 -22.56 -10.38 7.06
N SER A 72 -21.66 -11.35 7.16
CA SER A 72 -21.25 -12.19 6.02
C SER A 72 -22.38 -13.12 5.54
N GLN A 73 -23.27 -13.52 6.45
CA GLN A 73 -24.44 -14.35 6.12
C GLN A 73 -25.49 -13.54 5.37
N ALA A 74 -25.75 -12.31 5.79
CA ALA A 74 -26.77 -11.43 5.20
C ALA A 74 -26.32 -10.77 3.88
N ALA A 75 -25.02 -10.79 3.57
CA ALA A 75 -24.50 -10.18 2.36
C ALA A 75 -24.96 -10.96 1.11
N PRO A 76 -25.32 -10.28 0.01
CA PRO A 76 -25.70 -10.91 -1.26
C PRO A 76 -24.50 -11.51 -2.01
N GLN A 77 -23.31 -11.00 -1.74
CA GLN A 77 -22.06 -11.35 -2.43
C GLN A 77 -21.06 -12.05 -1.50
N VAL A 78 -20.03 -12.66 -2.08
CA VAL A 78 -18.93 -13.32 -1.34
C VAL A 78 -18.06 -12.27 -0.67
N VAL A 79 -18.42 -11.92 0.57
CA VAL A 79 -17.71 -10.92 1.38
C VAL A 79 -17.09 -11.54 2.63
N ASN A 80 -15.97 -10.95 3.05
CA ASN A 80 -15.38 -11.15 4.37
C ASN A 80 -15.30 -9.79 5.06
N VAL A 81 -15.86 -9.67 6.26
CA VAL A 81 -15.85 -8.42 7.03
C VAL A 81 -14.95 -8.57 8.24
N LEU A 82 -14.02 -7.64 8.41
CA LEU A 82 -13.22 -7.47 9.62
C LEU A 82 -13.79 -6.29 10.42
N SER A 83 -14.25 -6.59 11.64
CA SER A 83 -14.68 -5.55 12.58
C SER A 83 -13.48 -4.87 13.24
N ALA A 84 -13.69 -3.70 13.86
CA ALA A 84 -12.67 -3.05 14.70
C ALA A 84 -12.13 -3.98 15.81
N ALA A 85 -12.97 -4.85 16.37
CA ALA A 85 -12.55 -5.82 17.38
C ALA A 85 -11.64 -6.91 16.80
N ASP A 86 -11.93 -7.39 15.58
CA ASP A 86 -11.09 -8.38 14.88
C ASP A 86 -9.72 -7.79 14.54
N ILE A 87 -9.72 -6.57 13.99
CA ILE A 87 -8.52 -5.80 13.67
C ILE A 87 -7.66 -5.65 14.93
N LYS A 88 -8.23 -5.19 16.06
CA LYS A 88 -7.50 -5.05 17.34
C LYS A 88 -6.93 -6.39 17.84
N ARG A 89 -7.63 -7.52 17.63
CA ARG A 89 -7.18 -8.86 18.05
C ARG A 89 -5.94 -9.34 17.29
N THR A 90 -5.76 -8.94 16.03
CA THR A 90 -4.55 -9.25 15.25
C THR A 90 -3.29 -8.56 15.80
N GLY A 91 -3.50 -7.51 16.60
CA GLY A 91 -2.45 -6.66 17.12
C GLY A 91 -1.74 -5.84 16.06
N GLU A 92 -2.26 -5.70 14.84
CA GLU A 92 -1.60 -4.91 13.80
C GLU A 92 -1.82 -3.41 14.06
N GLY A 93 -0.82 -2.59 13.75
CA GLY A 93 -0.93 -1.13 13.84
C GLY A 93 -1.70 -0.51 12.67
N ASP A 94 -1.82 -1.27 11.59
CA ASP A 94 -2.39 -0.87 10.32
C ASP A 94 -3.34 -1.94 9.73
N ILE A 95 -4.03 -1.57 8.66
CA ILE A 95 -5.03 -2.43 8.03
C ILE A 95 -4.40 -3.52 7.16
N ALA A 96 -3.27 -3.27 6.50
CA ALA A 96 -2.60 -4.26 5.67
C ALA A 96 -2.27 -5.54 6.45
N GLY A 97 -1.65 -5.42 7.63
CA GLY A 97 -1.33 -6.57 8.49
C GLY A 97 -2.58 -7.34 8.91
N SER A 98 -3.68 -6.63 9.19
CA SER A 98 -4.94 -7.26 9.62
C SER A 98 -5.57 -8.08 8.48
N LEU A 99 -5.47 -7.57 7.25
CA LEU A 99 -5.99 -8.20 6.04
C LEU A 99 -5.25 -9.47 5.64
N GLN A 100 -3.98 -9.62 6.03
CA GLN A 100 -3.23 -10.86 5.81
C GLN A 100 -3.91 -12.09 6.45
N ARG A 101 -4.76 -11.87 7.46
CA ARG A 101 -5.49 -12.93 8.17
C ARG A 101 -6.73 -13.38 7.42
N VAL A 102 -7.16 -12.68 6.37
CA VAL A 102 -8.35 -13.02 5.60
C VAL A 102 -8.01 -14.08 4.56
N THR A 103 -8.84 -15.11 4.44
CA THR A 103 -8.69 -16.18 3.45
C THR A 103 -8.53 -15.61 2.04
N GLY A 104 -7.57 -16.13 1.28
CA GLY A 104 -7.28 -15.69 -0.09
C GLY A 104 -6.51 -14.38 -0.20
N LEU A 105 -6.07 -13.77 0.92
CA LEU A 105 -5.29 -12.54 0.90
C LEU A 105 -3.83 -12.82 1.29
N SER A 106 -2.92 -12.08 0.67
CA SER A 106 -1.52 -12.04 1.08
C SER A 106 -1.00 -10.62 1.01
N VAL A 107 -0.08 -10.26 1.91
CA VAL A 107 0.58 -8.96 1.91
C VAL A 107 1.94 -9.10 1.22
N VAL A 108 2.25 -8.18 0.32
CA VAL A 108 3.56 -8.02 -0.32
C VAL A 108 4.26 -6.82 0.31
N SER A 109 5.59 -6.73 0.15
CA SER A 109 6.40 -5.63 0.71
C SER A 109 5.76 -4.27 0.43
N GLY A 110 5.74 -3.39 1.43
CA GLY A 110 5.16 -2.03 1.33
C GLY A 110 3.63 -1.97 1.53
N GLY A 111 3.04 -2.93 2.25
CA GLY A 111 1.62 -2.86 2.65
C GLY A 111 0.59 -3.18 1.55
N TYR A 112 1.02 -3.68 0.40
CA TYR A 112 0.11 -4.02 -0.70
C TYR A 112 -0.57 -5.38 -0.49
N VAL A 113 -1.88 -5.42 -0.66
CA VAL A 113 -2.69 -6.63 -0.47
C VAL A 113 -3.06 -7.25 -1.81
N TYR A 114 -2.66 -8.51 -1.99
CA TYR A 114 -2.98 -9.32 -3.17
C TYR A 114 -4.17 -10.22 -2.84
N VAL A 115 -5.11 -10.35 -3.76
CA VAL A 115 -6.30 -11.18 -3.60
C VAL A 115 -6.23 -12.35 -4.58
N ARG A 116 -6.24 -13.58 -4.05
CA ARG A 116 -6.08 -14.86 -4.79
C ARG A 116 -4.84 -14.89 -5.67
N GLY A 117 -3.74 -14.32 -5.15
CA GLY A 117 -2.46 -14.23 -5.85
C GLY A 117 -2.39 -13.20 -6.97
N LEU A 118 -3.49 -12.49 -7.26
CA LEU A 118 -3.50 -11.37 -8.20
C LEU A 118 -3.21 -10.08 -7.44
N GLY A 119 -2.12 -9.41 -7.83
CA GLY A 119 -1.64 -8.19 -7.21
C GLY A 119 -1.88 -6.92 -8.02
N ASP A 120 -1.51 -5.78 -7.44
CA ASP A 120 -1.51 -4.44 -8.03
C ASP A 120 -2.78 -4.17 -8.87
N ARG A 121 -2.68 -4.12 -10.20
CA ARG A 121 -3.76 -3.77 -11.14
C ARG A 121 -5.06 -4.55 -11.00
N TYR A 122 -5.03 -5.70 -10.34
CA TYR A 122 -6.19 -6.57 -10.15
C TYR A 122 -6.90 -6.34 -8.81
N SER A 123 -6.31 -5.63 -7.85
CA SER A 123 -6.91 -5.30 -6.56
C SER A 123 -7.44 -3.86 -6.57
N LEU A 124 -8.62 -3.64 -5.98
CA LEU A 124 -9.21 -2.31 -5.85
C LEU A 124 -9.40 -1.95 -4.38
N ALA A 125 -8.89 -0.79 -3.96
CA ALA A 125 -9.11 -0.23 -2.63
C ALA A 125 -10.09 0.94 -2.70
N LEU A 126 -11.08 0.94 -1.80
CA LEU A 126 -12.09 1.99 -1.66
C LEU A 126 -12.10 2.51 -0.22
N LEU A 127 -12.45 3.78 -0.05
CA LEU A 127 -12.77 4.39 1.24
C LEU A 127 -14.22 4.88 1.20
N ASN A 128 -15.05 4.39 2.10
CA ASN A 128 -16.50 4.64 2.16
C ASN A 128 -17.20 4.43 0.80
N GLY A 129 -16.78 3.40 0.03
CA GLY A 129 -17.34 3.09 -1.28
C GLY A 129 -16.84 3.98 -2.43
N SER A 130 -15.95 4.94 -2.18
CA SER A 130 -15.35 5.81 -3.20
C SER A 130 -13.92 5.39 -3.54
N PRO A 131 -13.46 5.56 -4.80
CA PRO A 131 -12.10 5.22 -5.20
C PRO A 131 -11.06 6.07 -4.45
N LEU A 132 -9.92 5.47 -4.13
CA LEU A 132 -8.83 6.10 -3.40
C LEU A 132 -7.58 6.16 -4.30
N PRO A 133 -6.92 7.33 -4.45
CA PRO A 133 -5.71 7.41 -5.24
C PRO A 133 -4.52 6.87 -4.44
N SER A 134 -3.52 6.37 -5.14
CA SER A 134 -2.30 5.87 -4.51
C SER A 134 -1.27 7.00 -4.36
N PRO A 135 -0.70 7.20 -3.16
CA PRO A 135 0.45 8.08 -2.95
C PRO A 135 1.75 7.52 -3.50
N GLU A 136 1.74 6.33 -4.09
CA GLU A 136 2.91 5.71 -4.67
C GLU A 136 2.95 5.90 -6.19
N PRO A 137 4.01 6.53 -6.73
CA PRO A 137 4.12 6.88 -8.14
C PRO A 137 4.23 5.64 -9.04
N LEU A 138 4.57 4.50 -8.43
CA LEU A 138 4.89 3.23 -9.08
C LEU A 138 3.70 2.27 -9.08
N LYS A 139 2.69 2.53 -8.24
CA LYS A 139 1.58 1.60 -8.02
C LYS A 139 0.27 2.35 -7.92
N ARG A 140 -0.73 1.89 -8.65
CA ARG A 140 -2.11 2.42 -8.60
C ARG A 140 -2.87 1.97 -7.35
N VAL A 141 -2.49 0.83 -6.78
CA VAL A 141 -3.07 0.34 -5.52
C VAL A 141 -2.51 1.14 -4.36
N VAL A 142 -3.39 1.54 -3.47
CA VAL A 142 -3.01 2.24 -2.25
C VAL A 142 -2.36 1.26 -1.28
N PRO A 143 -1.15 1.54 -0.78
CA PRO A 143 -0.55 0.73 0.28
C PRO A 143 -1.45 0.84 1.52
N LEU A 144 -1.90 -0.30 2.07
CA LEU A 144 -2.92 -0.31 3.14
C LEU A 144 -2.32 -0.20 4.54
N ASP A 145 -0.99 -0.19 4.64
CA ASP A 145 -0.24 0.03 5.89
C ASP A 145 -0.24 1.50 6.32
N ILE A 146 -0.51 2.43 5.40
CA ILE A 146 -0.65 3.86 5.71
C ILE A 146 -1.95 4.16 6.49
N PHE A 147 -2.93 3.25 6.53
CA PHE A 147 -4.20 3.45 7.23
C PHE A 147 -4.13 2.89 8.65
N PRO A 148 -4.16 3.76 9.69
CA PRO A 148 -4.18 3.29 11.07
C PRO A 148 -5.48 2.54 11.38
N THR A 149 -5.40 1.56 12.26
CA THR A 149 -6.59 0.81 12.71
C THR A 149 -7.57 1.66 13.53
N SER A 150 -7.14 2.80 14.09
CA SER A 150 -7.99 3.67 14.92
C SER A 150 -9.05 4.45 14.13
N VAL A 151 -8.79 4.72 12.84
CA VAL A 151 -9.68 5.50 11.96
C VAL A 151 -10.73 4.65 11.24
N ILE A 152 -10.51 3.34 11.19
CA ILE A 152 -11.37 2.40 10.47
C ILE A 152 -12.36 1.75 11.44
N ALA A 153 -13.64 1.78 11.07
CA ALA A 153 -14.70 1.07 11.78
C ALA A 153 -14.77 -0.40 11.34
N SER A 154 -14.62 -0.63 10.04
CA SER A 154 -14.65 -1.97 9.44
C SER A 154 -13.90 -1.99 8.12
N THR A 155 -13.42 -3.18 7.76
CA THR A 155 -12.90 -3.45 6.42
C THR A 155 -13.69 -4.60 5.81
N MET A 156 -14.22 -4.38 4.61
CA MET A 156 -14.92 -5.42 3.85
C MET A 156 -14.10 -5.81 2.63
N VAL A 157 -13.96 -7.12 2.42
CA VAL A 157 -13.28 -7.71 1.28
C VAL A 157 -14.26 -8.53 0.46
N GLN A 158 -14.49 -8.13 -0.78
CA GLN A 158 -15.36 -8.86 -1.72
C GLN A 158 -14.52 -9.50 -2.82
N LYS A 159 -14.75 -10.79 -3.08
CA LYS A 159 -13.95 -11.59 -4.05
C LYS A 159 -14.69 -11.92 -5.35
N SER A 160 -16.01 -11.75 -5.35
CA SER A 160 -16.87 -11.94 -6.52
C SER A 160 -17.43 -10.59 -6.95
N PHE A 161 -17.36 -10.27 -8.23
CA PHE A 161 -17.76 -8.95 -8.74
C PHE A 161 -19.28 -8.74 -8.66
N SER A 162 -19.69 -7.50 -8.39
CA SER A 162 -21.07 -7.04 -8.51
C SER A 162 -21.15 -5.69 -9.24
N PRO A 163 -22.24 -5.41 -10.00
CA PRO A 163 -22.29 -4.29 -10.95
C PRO A 163 -22.17 -2.88 -10.33
N ASN A 164 -22.45 -2.76 -9.04
CA ASN A 164 -22.31 -1.54 -8.25
C ASN A 164 -20.85 -1.11 -8.02
N PHE A 165 -19.88 -2.01 -8.16
CA PHE A 165 -18.46 -1.67 -8.08
C PHE A 165 -17.85 -1.31 -9.44
N PRO A 166 -16.71 -0.59 -9.48
CA PRO A 166 -15.96 -0.35 -10.71
C PRO A 166 -15.57 -1.65 -11.42
N GLY A 167 -15.50 -1.61 -12.76
CA GLY A 167 -15.18 -2.80 -13.58
C GLY A 167 -13.77 -3.35 -13.37
N GLU A 168 -12.88 -2.54 -12.80
CA GLU A 168 -11.51 -2.89 -12.42
C GLU A 168 -11.48 -3.83 -11.20
N PHE A 169 -11.95 -5.05 -11.40
CA PHE A 169 -12.16 -6.05 -10.36
C PHE A 169 -11.51 -7.36 -10.80
N GLY A 170 -10.20 -7.49 -10.59
CA GLY A 170 -9.43 -8.65 -11.01
C GLY A 170 -9.35 -9.75 -9.96
N GLY A 171 -8.85 -9.41 -8.78
CA GLY A 171 -8.73 -10.28 -7.61
C GLY A 171 -9.86 -10.05 -6.61
N GLY A 172 -10.16 -8.78 -6.29
CA GLY A 172 -11.24 -8.39 -5.38
C GLY A 172 -11.24 -6.91 -5.01
N VAL A 173 -12.26 -6.49 -4.28
CA VAL A 173 -12.40 -5.14 -3.70
C VAL A 173 -12.14 -5.19 -2.21
N ILE A 174 -11.36 -4.23 -1.71
CA ILE A 174 -11.14 -3.95 -0.30
C ILE A 174 -11.74 -2.59 -0.02
N ASN A 175 -12.81 -2.54 0.76
CA ASN A 175 -13.49 -1.30 1.09
C ASN A 175 -13.34 -1.00 2.58
N LEU A 176 -12.70 0.12 2.88
CA LEU A 176 -12.49 0.64 4.22
C LEU A 176 -13.67 1.54 4.59
N THR A 177 -14.30 1.30 5.74
CA THR A 177 -15.37 2.18 6.25
C THR A 177 -14.86 2.93 7.47
N THR A 178 -14.96 4.26 7.45
CA THR A 178 -14.56 5.11 8.59
C THR A 178 -15.65 5.17 9.65
N LYS A 179 -15.28 5.48 10.89
CA LYS A 179 -16.26 5.75 11.95
C LYS A 179 -17.04 7.03 11.62
N ALA A 180 -18.37 7.00 11.71
CA ALA A 180 -19.22 8.14 11.35
C ALA A 180 -19.72 8.94 12.57
N ILE A 181 -20.47 8.29 13.47
CA ILE A 181 -21.07 8.93 14.65
C ILE A 181 -20.75 8.06 15.87
N PRO A 182 -20.12 8.62 16.92
CA PRO A 182 -19.81 7.86 18.11
C PRO A 182 -21.08 7.66 18.95
N SER A 183 -21.23 6.46 19.53
CA SER A 183 -22.36 6.15 20.41
C SER A 183 -22.29 6.86 21.76
N GLU A 184 -21.07 7.12 22.24
CA GLU A 184 -20.77 7.83 23.48
C GLU A 184 -19.56 8.75 23.26
N SER A 185 -19.41 9.76 24.12
CA SER A 185 -18.21 10.59 24.08
C SER A 185 -17.03 9.79 24.62
N TYR A 186 -15.89 9.86 23.95
CA TYR A 186 -14.68 9.16 24.38
C TYR A 186 -13.44 9.98 24.03
N LEU A 187 -12.38 9.76 24.82
CA LEU A 187 -11.01 10.18 24.49
C LEU A 187 -10.06 9.02 24.76
N GLU A 188 -9.34 8.57 23.74
CA GLU A 188 -8.31 7.55 23.83
C GLU A 188 -6.94 8.16 23.54
N ILE A 189 -5.98 7.95 24.44
CA ILE A 189 -4.58 8.33 24.26
C ILE A 189 -3.73 7.07 24.25
N GLY A 190 -3.05 6.82 23.14
CA GLY A 190 -2.18 5.66 22.94
C GLY A 190 -0.71 6.06 22.84
N VAL A 191 0.17 5.31 23.49
CA VAL A 191 1.62 5.40 23.33
C VAL A 191 2.22 4.02 23.12
N GLY A 192 3.23 3.91 22.26
CA GLY A 192 3.87 2.65 21.91
C GLY A 192 5.37 2.79 21.69
N SER A 193 6.08 1.69 21.94
CA SER A 193 7.50 1.56 21.63
C SER A 193 7.78 0.16 21.07
N SER A 194 8.70 0.07 20.11
CA SER A 194 9.12 -1.23 19.58
C SER A 194 10.62 -1.30 19.25
N ALA A 195 11.14 -2.51 19.27
CA ALA A 195 12.53 -2.85 19.01
C ALA A 195 12.62 -3.96 17.97
N ASN A 196 13.51 -3.82 16.98
CA ASN A 196 13.81 -4.89 16.02
C ASN A 196 15.26 -5.37 16.19
N THR A 197 15.48 -6.68 16.21
CA THR A 197 16.81 -7.27 16.49
C THR A 197 17.91 -6.91 15.49
N GLU A 198 17.56 -6.61 14.24
CA GLU A 198 18.52 -6.22 13.19
C GLU A 198 18.66 -4.69 13.06
N THR A 199 17.89 -3.92 13.84
CA THR A 199 17.86 -2.45 13.75
C THR A 199 18.13 -1.77 15.08
N SER A 200 17.25 -1.94 16.06
CA SER A 200 17.28 -1.17 17.31
C SER A 200 18.52 -1.54 18.13
N GLY A 201 19.30 -0.53 18.53
CA GLY A 201 20.58 -0.71 19.19
C GLY A 201 21.73 -1.17 18.28
N GLN A 202 21.47 -1.45 17.00
CA GLN A 202 22.48 -1.88 16.03
C GLN A 202 23.12 -0.70 15.30
N THR A 203 24.21 -0.98 14.56
CA THR A 203 24.81 0.00 13.66
C THR A 203 23.96 0.19 12.40
N GLY A 204 23.82 1.43 11.95
CA GLY A 204 23.21 1.77 10.66
C GLY A 204 23.75 3.06 10.07
N TYR A 205 23.18 3.47 8.95
CA TYR A 205 23.62 4.64 8.20
C TYR A 205 22.50 5.68 8.04
N SER A 206 22.76 6.92 8.38
CA SER A 206 21.84 8.03 8.13
C SER A 206 22.60 9.22 7.56
N TYR A 207 21.97 10.38 7.49
CA TYR A 207 22.61 11.63 7.09
C TYR A 207 21.94 12.79 7.84
N TYR A 208 22.52 13.98 7.82
CA TYR A 208 22.00 15.08 8.63
C TYR A 208 20.62 15.56 8.14
N GLY A 209 20.50 15.95 6.87
CA GLY A 209 19.26 16.43 6.28
C GLY A 209 18.81 17.79 6.82
N ALA A 210 17.53 17.94 7.15
CA ALA A 210 16.98 19.13 7.80
C ALA A 210 16.86 18.93 9.32
N LYS A 211 16.72 20.04 10.05
CA LYS A 211 16.52 19.97 11.52
C LYS A 211 15.16 19.41 11.89
N SER A 212 14.18 19.53 11.01
CA SER A 212 12.80 19.07 11.18
C SER A 212 12.56 17.64 10.68
N ASP A 213 13.57 16.95 10.14
CA ASP A 213 13.41 15.60 9.56
C ASP A 213 12.68 14.62 10.50
N TRP A 214 12.91 14.73 11.82
CA TRP A 214 12.27 13.88 12.82
C TRP A 214 10.74 14.05 12.91
N THR A 215 10.21 15.17 12.44
CA THR A 215 8.76 15.44 12.37
C THR A 215 8.11 14.83 11.13
N GLY A 216 8.89 14.42 10.13
CA GLY A 216 8.40 14.04 8.80
C GLY A 216 8.17 15.23 7.86
N PHE A 217 8.54 16.45 8.25
CA PHE A 217 8.41 17.66 7.42
C PHE A 217 9.77 18.27 7.15
N ASP A 218 10.08 18.58 5.88
CA ASP A 218 11.24 19.40 5.52
C ASP A 218 11.03 20.87 5.96
N ASP A 219 12.12 21.58 6.25
CA ASP A 219 12.10 23.00 6.61
C ASP A 219 12.32 23.93 5.39
N GLY A 220 12.21 23.37 4.18
CA GLY A 220 12.53 24.02 2.90
C GLY A 220 13.99 23.86 2.48
N SER A 221 14.81 23.18 3.28
CA SER A 221 16.23 22.94 2.94
C SER A 221 16.43 22.12 1.66
N ARG A 222 15.42 21.34 1.25
CA ARG A 222 15.47 20.49 0.05
C ARG A 222 14.69 21.06 -1.13
N ASP A 223 14.22 22.31 -1.06
CA ASP A 223 13.56 22.98 -2.18
C ASP A 223 14.44 22.93 -3.45
N VAL A 224 13.82 22.74 -4.61
CA VAL A 224 14.49 22.85 -5.91
C VAL A 224 15.11 24.24 -6.03
N PRO A 225 16.46 24.35 -6.20
CA PRO A 225 17.13 25.63 -6.22
C PRO A 225 16.61 26.58 -7.31
N PRO A 226 16.64 27.91 -7.08
CA PRO A 226 16.10 28.88 -8.02
C PRO A 226 16.72 28.81 -9.42
N LEU A 227 18.03 28.64 -9.54
CA LEU A 227 18.70 28.55 -10.85
C LEU A 227 18.34 27.25 -11.56
N LEU A 228 18.29 26.12 -10.85
CA LEU A 228 17.81 24.87 -11.43
C LEU A 228 16.36 25.02 -11.92
N ARG A 229 15.48 25.59 -11.10
CA ARG A 229 14.08 25.81 -11.46
C ARG A 229 13.94 26.71 -12.70
N GLN A 230 14.79 27.72 -12.86
CA GLN A 230 14.83 28.57 -14.04
C GLN A 230 15.34 27.80 -15.26
N ALA A 231 16.41 27.02 -15.11
CA ALA A 231 16.96 26.17 -16.17
C ALA A 231 15.93 25.17 -16.69
N LEU A 232 15.24 24.45 -15.81
CA LEU A 232 14.18 23.49 -16.17
C LEU A 232 12.99 24.16 -16.90
N LYS A 233 12.70 25.43 -16.62
CA LYS A 233 11.63 26.20 -17.29
C LYS A 233 12.06 26.85 -18.60
N SER A 234 13.37 26.99 -18.84
CA SER A 234 13.90 27.68 -20.02
C SER A 234 13.62 26.92 -21.32
N GLY A 235 13.41 25.62 -21.23
CA GLY A 235 13.31 24.70 -22.35
C GLY A 235 14.60 24.53 -23.16
N VAL A 236 15.73 25.00 -22.61
CA VAL A 236 17.06 24.82 -23.19
C VAL A 236 17.66 23.52 -22.63
N PRO A 237 18.13 22.58 -23.47
CA PRO A 237 18.88 21.42 -23.01
C PRO A 237 20.13 21.84 -22.23
N PHE A 238 20.47 21.12 -21.15
CA PHE A 238 21.66 21.41 -20.33
C PHE A 238 22.95 21.40 -21.15
N SER A 239 23.02 20.55 -22.18
CA SER A 239 24.14 20.50 -23.13
C SER A 239 24.39 21.81 -23.89
N ASN A 240 23.37 22.67 -23.97
CA ASN A 240 23.40 23.93 -24.71
C ASN A 240 23.53 25.15 -23.77
N MET A 241 23.55 24.93 -22.45
CA MET A 241 23.74 25.99 -21.46
C MET A 241 25.22 26.36 -21.34
N GLU A 242 25.49 27.61 -20.93
CA GLU A 242 26.85 28.02 -20.62
C GLU A 242 27.38 27.23 -19.41
N ARG A 243 28.64 26.80 -19.47
CA ARG A 243 29.26 26.04 -18.37
C ARG A 243 29.21 26.80 -17.03
N GLY A 244 29.40 28.11 -17.06
CA GLY A 244 29.30 28.97 -15.87
C GLY A 244 27.91 28.90 -15.22
N ASP A 245 26.84 28.82 -16.02
CA ASP A 245 25.48 28.66 -15.50
C ASP A 245 25.28 27.30 -14.83
N LEU A 246 25.80 26.22 -15.45
CA LEU A 246 25.75 24.88 -14.88
C LEU A 246 26.53 24.77 -13.56
N GLN A 247 27.66 25.47 -13.45
CA GLN A 247 28.42 25.60 -12.20
C GLN A 247 27.64 26.36 -11.13
N ASN A 248 27.03 27.49 -11.50
CA ASN A 248 26.20 28.28 -10.59
C ASN A 248 25.02 27.47 -10.07
N ILE A 249 24.37 26.67 -10.93
CA ILE A 249 23.33 25.72 -10.53
C ILE A 249 23.89 24.70 -9.52
N SER A 250 25.03 24.09 -9.84
CA SER A 250 25.68 23.07 -9.00
C SER A 250 25.98 23.56 -7.57
N MET A 251 26.49 24.79 -7.46
CA MET A 251 26.85 25.41 -6.16
C MET A 251 25.61 25.80 -5.32
N GLN A 252 24.40 25.85 -5.90
CA GLN A 252 23.18 26.05 -5.10
C GLN A 252 22.67 24.78 -4.42
N PHE A 253 23.16 23.61 -4.81
CA PHE A 253 22.72 22.37 -4.19
C PHE A 253 23.16 22.29 -2.74
N LEU A 254 22.21 22.00 -1.84
CA LEU A 254 22.56 21.66 -0.46
C LEU A 254 23.52 20.46 -0.46
N ASN A 255 24.76 20.64 -0.05
CA ASN A 255 25.80 19.60 -0.19
C ASN A 255 25.96 18.75 1.08
N ALA A 256 26.87 19.12 1.99
CA ALA A 256 27.30 18.26 3.10
C ALA A 256 26.16 17.64 3.93
N LYS A 257 25.08 18.41 4.17
CA LYS A 257 23.93 17.94 4.94
C LYS A 257 23.17 16.79 4.28
N THR A 258 23.12 16.75 2.95
CA THR A 258 22.38 15.73 2.19
C THR A 258 23.30 14.70 1.55
N SER A 259 24.60 14.97 1.35
CA SER A 259 25.50 14.06 0.62
C SER A 259 26.29 13.12 1.53
N VAL A 260 26.55 13.50 2.79
CA VAL A 260 27.48 12.77 3.66
C VAL A 260 26.74 11.73 4.49
N LEU A 261 27.02 10.47 4.21
CA LEU A 261 26.54 9.35 5.01
C LEU A 261 27.24 9.32 6.37
N GLN A 262 26.45 9.13 7.42
CA GLN A 262 26.87 9.11 8.82
C GLN A 262 26.58 7.73 9.41
N ARG A 263 27.60 7.11 9.97
CA ARG A 263 27.45 5.88 10.73
C ARG A 263 26.90 6.18 12.11
N THR A 264 25.79 5.55 12.46
CA THR A 264 25.20 5.57 13.80
C THR A 264 25.47 4.22 14.46
N ASN A 265 26.17 4.21 15.59
CA ASN A 265 26.57 2.95 16.25
C ASN A 265 25.45 2.28 17.05
N SER A 266 24.38 3.02 17.36
CA SER A 266 23.21 2.52 18.08
C SER A 266 21.97 3.25 17.59
N LEU A 267 21.19 2.60 16.72
CA LEU A 267 19.94 3.16 16.21
C LEU A 267 18.87 3.18 17.32
N PRO A 268 17.99 4.20 17.32
CA PRO A 268 16.96 4.35 18.34
C PRO A 268 15.90 3.25 18.28
N PHE A 269 15.12 3.17 19.34
CA PHE A 269 13.87 2.41 19.37
C PHE A 269 12.78 3.14 18.58
N ASN A 270 11.81 2.39 18.09
CA ASN A 270 10.66 2.96 17.42
C ASN A 270 9.70 3.54 18.47
N PHE A 271 8.96 4.58 18.08
CA PHE A 271 7.97 5.23 18.93
C PHE A 271 6.68 5.51 18.14
N SER A 272 5.54 5.40 18.83
CA SER A 272 4.25 5.85 18.30
C SER A 272 3.40 6.52 19.36
N GLY A 273 2.57 7.45 18.92
CA GLY A 273 1.59 8.17 19.73
C GLY A 273 0.29 8.36 18.96
N SER A 274 -0.85 8.31 19.65
CA SER A 274 -2.15 8.58 19.05
C SER A 274 -3.10 9.24 20.05
N ILE A 275 -3.97 10.08 19.53
CA ILE A 275 -5.09 10.70 20.24
C ILE A 275 -6.33 10.50 19.38
N ASN A 276 -7.34 9.83 19.91
CA ASN A 276 -8.61 9.58 19.23
C ASN A 276 -9.73 10.09 20.11
N GLY A 277 -10.58 10.97 19.61
CA GLY A 277 -11.72 11.50 20.34
C GLY A 277 -12.98 11.50 19.50
N GLY A 278 -14.12 11.38 20.16
CA GLY A 278 -15.41 11.49 19.53
C GLY A 278 -16.46 12.01 20.50
N THR A 279 -17.43 12.76 19.99
CA THR A 279 -18.62 13.16 20.74
C THR A 279 -19.82 13.22 19.82
N ALA A 280 -21.02 13.16 20.40
CA ALA A 280 -22.26 13.34 19.66
C ALA A 280 -23.24 14.17 20.50
N VAL A 281 -24.01 15.00 19.82
CA VAL A 281 -25.05 15.85 20.40
C VAL A 281 -26.37 15.60 19.68
N ASP A 282 -27.47 15.60 20.42
CA ASP A 282 -28.79 15.52 19.83
C ASP A 282 -29.14 16.88 19.19
N VAL A 283 -29.76 16.84 18.01
CA VAL A 283 -30.14 18.01 17.21
C VAL A 283 -31.62 17.92 16.91
N GLY A 284 -32.42 18.81 17.49
CA GLY A 284 -33.89 18.73 17.38
C GLY A 284 -34.47 17.58 18.20
N SER A 285 -35.60 17.03 17.75
CA SER A 285 -36.31 15.95 18.45
C SER A 285 -35.88 14.53 18.05
N ASP A 286 -35.26 14.38 16.88
CA ASP A 286 -34.99 13.10 16.22
C ASP A 286 -33.66 13.07 15.44
N GLY A 287 -32.83 14.10 15.62
CA GLY A 287 -31.53 14.21 14.96
C GLY A 287 -30.36 14.00 15.90
N ARG A 288 -29.22 13.55 15.35
CA ARG A 288 -27.96 13.37 16.08
C ARG A 288 -26.78 13.80 15.21
N LEU A 289 -25.97 14.71 15.75
CA LEU A 289 -24.73 15.18 15.13
C LEU A 289 -23.53 14.59 15.87
N GLY A 290 -22.73 13.79 15.18
CA GLY A 290 -21.48 13.22 15.67
C GLY A 290 -20.27 13.94 15.09
N VAL A 291 -19.22 14.09 15.89
CA VAL A 291 -17.90 14.54 15.46
C VAL A 291 -16.85 13.56 15.99
N ILE A 292 -15.94 13.14 15.12
CA ILE A 292 -14.80 12.28 15.46
C ILE A 292 -13.54 12.95 14.95
N ALA A 293 -12.52 13.00 15.78
CA ALA A 293 -11.19 13.48 15.43
C ALA A 293 -10.14 12.47 15.87
N THR A 294 -9.21 12.14 14.98
CA THR A 294 -8.07 11.29 15.31
C THR A 294 -6.78 11.96 14.84
N MET A 295 -5.71 11.72 15.58
CA MET A 295 -4.36 12.11 15.22
C MET A 295 -3.40 11.00 15.64
N SER A 296 -2.44 10.67 14.78
CA SER A 296 -1.36 9.74 15.15
C SER A 296 -0.02 10.16 14.55
N TYR A 297 1.03 9.79 15.25
CA TYR A 297 2.43 9.98 14.86
C TYR A 297 3.17 8.66 15.12
N SER A 298 3.96 8.20 14.15
CA SER A 298 4.90 7.10 14.35
C SER A 298 6.25 7.41 13.75
N ASN A 299 7.31 6.98 14.43
CA ASN A 299 8.69 7.06 13.97
C ASN A 299 9.31 5.66 14.07
N LYS A 300 9.55 5.06 12.91
CA LYS A 300 10.07 3.70 12.76
C LYS A 300 11.44 3.73 12.12
N TRP A 301 12.32 2.88 12.62
CA TRP A 301 13.63 2.62 12.04
C TRP A 301 13.67 1.18 11.54
N ARG A 302 14.29 0.99 10.38
CA ARG A 302 14.50 -0.34 9.79
C ARG A 302 15.86 -0.40 9.09
N THR A 303 16.68 -1.35 9.48
CA THR A 303 17.96 -1.65 8.80
C THR A 303 17.87 -2.99 8.08
N ARG A 304 18.41 -3.03 6.86
CA ARG A 304 18.54 -4.23 6.02
C ARG A 304 19.99 -4.37 5.58
N ASP A 305 20.65 -5.43 6.00
CA ASP A 305 21.94 -5.87 5.47
C ASP A 305 21.68 -6.94 4.39
N ALA A 306 21.70 -6.51 3.13
CA ALA A 306 21.30 -7.28 1.97
C ALA A 306 22.50 -7.73 1.14
N LEU A 307 22.54 -9.03 0.82
CA LEU A 307 23.31 -9.55 -0.31
C LEU A 307 22.49 -9.36 -1.59
N GLN A 308 23.08 -8.72 -2.59
CA GLN A 308 22.51 -8.53 -3.92
C GLN A 308 23.46 -9.05 -4.99
N GLN A 309 22.93 -9.83 -5.92
CA GLN A 309 23.70 -10.49 -6.97
C GLN A 309 22.95 -10.45 -8.29
N ALA A 310 23.69 -10.48 -9.39
CA ALA A 310 23.14 -10.67 -10.72
C ALA A 310 24.05 -11.57 -11.56
N SER A 311 23.43 -12.36 -12.45
CA SER A 311 24.13 -13.16 -13.45
C SER A 311 23.42 -13.07 -14.79
N ILE A 312 24.20 -12.96 -15.87
CA ILE A 312 23.71 -13.06 -17.24
C ILE A 312 23.53 -14.52 -17.68
N ASP A 313 24.23 -15.45 -17.03
CA ASP A 313 24.22 -16.89 -17.30
C ASP A 313 24.26 -17.65 -15.96
N LEU A 314 23.17 -18.32 -15.62
CA LEU A 314 23.06 -19.10 -14.39
C LEU A 314 23.89 -20.40 -14.39
N THR A 315 24.54 -20.79 -15.49
CA THR A 315 25.56 -21.85 -15.47
C THR A 315 26.87 -21.36 -14.85
N GLN A 316 27.06 -20.05 -14.74
CA GLN A 316 28.23 -19.40 -14.15
C GLN A 316 27.90 -18.73 -12.81
N PRO A 317 28.89 -18.49 -11.94
CA PRO A 317 28.72 -17.65 -10.74
C PRO A 317 28.22 -16.23 -11.09
N ALA A 318 27.66 -15.54 -10.10
CA ALA A 318 27.23 -14.16 -10.27
C ALA A 318 28.41 -13.23 -10.57
N GLY A 319 28.38 -12.54 -11.72
CA GLY A 319 29.38 -11.52 -12.09
C GLY A 319 29.17 -10.15 -11.42
N LYS A 320 28.06 -10.01 -10.69
CA LYS A 320 27.81 -8.86 -9.81
C LYS A 320 27.45 -9.36 -8.42
N THR A 321 28.15 -8.89 -7.39
CA THR A 321 27.87 -9.23 -5.98
C THR A 321 28.12 -8.03 -5.08
N TYR A 322 27.11 -7.60 -4.34
CA TYR A 322 27.14 -6.46 -3.42
C TYR A 322 26.59 -6.81 -2.03
N HIS A 323 27.21 -6.24 -1.02
CA HIS A 323 26.67 -6.14 0.34
C HIS A 323 26.20 -4.71 0.57
N GLN A 324 24.89 -4.54 0.71
CA GLN A 324 24.25 -3.24 0.91
C GLN A 324 23.59 -3.18 2.29
N ILE A 325 24.02 -2.21 3.11
CA ILE A 325 23.34 -1.86 4.35
C ILE A 325 22.48 -0.63 4.08
N THR A 326 21.17 -0.80 4.16
CA THR A 326 20.18 0.27 4.02
C THR A 326 19.51 0.51 5.37
N THR A 327 19.52 1.74 5.85
CA THR A 327 18.78 2.15 7.05
C THR A 327 17.74 3.19 6.66
N ASP A 328 16.50 2.85 6.95
CA ASP A 328 15.30 3.63 6.68
C ASP A 328 14.77 4.19 7.99
N ASN A 329 14.50 5.50 8.03
CA ASN A 329 13.69 6.14 9.04
C ASN A 329 12.39 6.62 8.43
N GLU A 330 11.30 5.99 8.83
CA GLU A 330 9.95 6.23 8.35
C GLU A 330 9.16 6.99 9.41
N VAL A 331 8.68 8.18 9.07
CA VAL A 331 7.84 9.02 9.92
C VAL A 331 6.47 9.15 9.29
N THR A 332 5.43 8.72 10.00
CA THR A 332 4.05 8.78 9.53
C THR A 332 3.23 9.67 10.43
N VAL A 333 2.48 10.62 9.83
CA VAL A 333 1.55 11.53 10.50
C VAL A 333 0.18 11.36 9.88
N ASN A 334 -0.82 11.05 10.69
CA ASN A 334 -2.19 10.87 10.22
C ASN A 334 -3.15 11.76 11.00
N GLY A 335 -4.16 12.28 10.31
CA GLY A 335 -5.27 12.99 10.91
C GLY A 335 -6.58 12.63 10.21
N LEU A 336 -7.64 12.39 10.98
CA LEU A 336 -9.00 12.24 10.44
C LEU A 336 -9.94 13.18 11.18
N LEU A 337 -10.82 13.84 10.44
CA LEU A 337 -11.98 14.56 10.95
C LEU A 337 -13.24 14.04 10.26
N GLY A 338 -14.11 13.41 11.02
CA GLY A 338 -15.41 12.93 10.57
C GLY A 338 -16.53 13.74 11.22
N VAL A 339 -17.51 14.16 10.42
CA VAL A 339 -18.76 14.76 10.89
C VAL A 339 -19.91 13.94 10.32
N GLY A 340 -20.75 13.41 11.19
CA GLY A 340 -21.93 12.63 10.80
C GLY A 340 -23.20 13.30 11.32
N LEU A 341 -24.23 13.37 10.48
CA LEU A 341 -25.55 13.86 10.85
C LEU A 341 -26.59 12.78 10.51
N GLU A 342 -27.30 12.31 11.52
CA GLU A 342 -28.49 11.47 11.38
C GLU A 342 -29.73 12.33 11.64
N LEU A 343 -30.71 12.31 10.74
CA LEU A 343 -32.01 12.99 10.88
C LEU A 343 -33.11 11.99 10.56
N GLY A 344 -33.71 11.38 11.59
CA GLY A 344 -34.62 10.24 11.40
C GLY A 344 -33.93 9.07 10.71
N GLU A 345 -34.36 8.75 9.49
CA GLU A 345 -33.76 7.68 8.67
C GLU A 345 -32.67 8.18 7.68
N GLN A 346 -32.46 9.49 7.59
CA GLN A 346 -31.49 10.10 6.68
C GLN A 346 -30.12 10.14 7.35
N LYS A 347 -29.05 9.84 6.60
CA LYS A 347 -27.68 9.95 7.10
C LYS A 347 -26.81 10.76 6.16
N ILE A 348 -26.00 11.65 6.72
CA ILE A 348 -25.00 12.41 5.98
C ILE A 348 -23.68 12.25 6.73
N ARG A 349 -22.61 11.95 5.99
CA ARG A 349 -21.26 11.74 6.52
C ARG A 349 -20.30 12.57 5.70
N TRP A 350 -19.55 13.42 6.37
CA TRP A 350 -18.44 14.16 5.79
C TRP A 350 -17.14 13.73 6.46
N THR A 351 -16.22 13.17 5.69
CA THR A 351 -14.95 12.62 6.17
C THR A 351 -13.80 13.39 5.53
N ASN A 352 -12.84 13.82 6.32
CA ASN A 352 -11.57 14.36 5.85
C ASN A 352 -10.44 13.52 6.43
N LEU A 353 -9.54 13.09 5.56
CA LEU A 353 -8.39 12.28 5.89
C LEU A 353 -7.13 12.98 5.39
N TYR A 354 -6.14 13.07 6.25
CA TYR A 354 -4.78 13.51 5.96
C TYR A 354 -3.81 12.41 6.36
N ILE A 355 -2.97 11.99 5.43
CA ILE A 355 -1.90 11.03 5.67
C ILE A 355 -0.63 11.64 5.08
N ARG A 356 0.43 11.66 5.87
CA ARG A 356 1.79 11.97 5.43
C ARG A 356 2.71 10.86 5.87
N ASP A 357 3.41 10.26 4.90
CA ASP A 357 4.41 9.24 5.11
C ASP A 357 5.75 9.75 4.56
N THR A 358 6.80 9.69 5.37
CA THR A 358 8.09 10.28 5.03
C THR A 358 9.21 9.30 5.31
N LEU A 359 9.96 8.97 4.26
CA LEU A 359 11.07 8.02 4.33
C LEU A 359 12.40 8.76 4.13
N LYS A 360 13.21 8.77 5.20
CA LYS A 360 14.62 9.17 5.16
C LYS A 360 15.49 7.93 5.04
N ARG A 361 16.24 7.81 3.95
CA ARG A 361 17.08 6.64 3.66
C ARG A 361 18.57 7.00 3.61
N GLY A 362 19.39 6.23 4.32
CA GLY A 362 20.83 6.16 4.13
C GLY A 362 21.25 4.75 3.74
N ALA A 363 22.04 4.60 2.68
CA ALA A 363 22.55 3.31 2.26
C ALA A 363 24.03 3.36 1.89
N LEU A 364 24.75 2.30 2.27
CA LEU A 364 26.13 2.03 1.83
C LEU A 364 26.17 0.65 1.22
N SER A 365 26.69 0.54 0.00
CA SER A 365 26.89 -0.72 -0.69
C SER A 365 28.34 -0.88 -1.09
N ILE A 366 28.93 -2.05 -0.85
CA ILE A 366 30.27 -2.40 -1.35
C ILE A 366 30.20 -3.76 -2.05
N GLY A 367 30.78 -3.85 -3.24
CA GLY A 367 30.74 -5.07 -4.02
C GLY A 367 31.52 -5.01 -5.32
N GLN A 368 31.49 -6.10 -6.06
CA GLN A 368 32.16 -6.24 -7.36
C GLN A 368 31.13 -6.26 -8.49
N ASN A 369 31.52 -5.68 -9.63
CA ASN A 369 30.78 -5.75 -10.88
C ASN A 369 31.74 -5.99 -12.05
N ASP A 370 31.84 -7.25 -12.47
CA ASP A 370 32.76 -7.68 -13.51
C ASP A 370 32.37 -7.20 -14.92
N GLY A 371 31.12 -6.75 -15.10
CA GLY A 371 30.64 -6.21 -16.36
C GLY A 371 31.09 -4.76 -16.62
N ALA A 372 31.66 -4.10 -15.60
CA ALA A 372 32.23 -2.77 -15.73
C ALA A 372 33.77 -2.85 -15.79
N ILE A 373 34.43 -3.05 -14.64
CA ILE A 373 35.87 -3.28 -14.56
C ILE A 373 36.06 -4.59 -13.80
N ALA A 374 36.49 -5.63 -14.51
CA ALA A 374 36.69 -6.96 -13.93
C ALA A 374 37.56 -6.91 -12.67
N GLY A 375 37.06 -7.50 -11.58
CA GLY A 375 37.72 -7.56 -10.27
C GLY A 375 37.77 -6.25 -9.48
N ALA A 376 37.20 -5.15 -9.97
CA ALA A 376 37.15 -3.89 -9.25
C ALA A 376 36.05 -3.90 -8.18
N ASP A 377 36.34 -3.27 -7.04
CA ASP A 377 35.33 -2.99 -6.01
C ASP A 377 34.69 -1.63 -6.25
N TYR A 378 33.40 -1.56 -6.01
CA TYR A 378 32.57 -0.38 -6.10
C TYR A 378 31.94 -0.11 -4.75
N MET A 379 32.00 1.14 -4.32
CA MET A 379 31.33 1.65 -3.13
C MET A 379 30.26 2.65 -3.56
N HIS A 380 29.00 2.33 -3.30
CA HIS A 380 27.86 3.22 -3.55
C HIS A 380 27.41 3.82 -2.22
N GLN A 381 27.29 5.13 -2.17
CA GLN A 381 26.69 5.88 -1.07
C GLN A 381 25.42 6.54 -1.58
N ASN A 382 24.28 6.19 -0.97
CA ASN A 382 22.99 6.74 -1.35
C ASN A 382 22.33 7.40 -0.14
N THR A 383 21.76 8.56 -0.39
CA THR A 383 20.94 9.30 0.57
C THR A 383 19.68 9.76 -0.14
N ALA A 384 18.52 9.55 0.46
CA ALA A 384 17.27 9.95 -0.14
C ALA A 384 16.26 10.41 0.91
N TRP A 385 15.32 11.21 0.44
CA TRP A 385 14.18 11.72 1.18
C TRP A 385 12.96 11.56 0.29
N TYR A 386 11.95 10.83 0.75
CA TYR A 386 10.71 10.62 0.03
C TYR A 386 9.56 11.08 0.91
N GLU A 387 8.81 12.07 0.46
CA GLU A 387 7.59 12.55 1.09
C GLU A 387 6.40 12.06 0.29
N ARG A 388 5.45 11.40 0.94
CA ARG A 388 4.19 10.97 0.36
C ARG A 388 3.05 11.59 1.15
N GLN A 389 2.08 12.15 0.46
CA GLN A 389 0.92 12.79 1.07
C GLN A 389 -0.37 12.36 0.39
N LEU A 390 -1.41 12.15 1.19
CA LEU A 390 -2.77 11.92 0.74
C LEU A 390 -3.71 12.81 1.54
N ILE A 391 -4.45 13.66 0.83
CA ILE A 391 -5.61 14.38 1.35
C ILE A 391 -6.83 13.79 0.67
N ASP A 392 -7.82 13.38 1.42
CA ASP A 392 -9.09 12.86 0.90
C ASP A 392 -10.24 13.52 1.66
N THR A 393 -11.22 14.05 0.92
CA THR A 393 -12.46 14.61 1.47
C THR A 393 -13.64 13.97 0.76
N GLN A 394 -14.57 13.43 1.55
CA GLN A 394 -15.69 12.65 1.05
C GLN A 394 -16.97 13.10 1.72
N LEU A 395 -18.02 13.25 0.93
CA LEU A 395 -19.39 13.46 1.37
C LEU A 395 -20.23 12.27 0.90
N VAL A 396 -20.84 11.58 1.85
CA VAL A 396 -21.74 10.45 1.61
C VAL A 396 -23.09 10.79 2.23
N GLY A 397 -24.17 10.63 1.47
CA GLY A 397 -25.54 10.80 1.92
C GLY A 397 -26.35 9.54 1.62
N GLU A 398 -27.01 9.00 2.63
CA GLU A 398 -27.91 7.85 2.52
C GLU A 398 -29.32 8.36 2.83
N PHE A 399 -30.20 8.36 1.84
CA PHE A 399 -31.53 8.95 1.96
C PHE A 399 -32.65 7.91 1.81
N LYS A 400 -33.57 7.86 2.78
CA LYS A 400 -34.82 7.09 2.69
C LYS A 400 -35.93 8.02 2.22
N LEU A 401 -36.31 7.93 0.95
CA LEU A 401 -37.27 8.84 0.32
C LEU A 401 -38.74 8.44 0.56
N GLY A 402 -38.98 7.30 1.24
CA GLY A 402 -40.30 6.75 1.50
C GLY A 402 -40.77 5.76 0.42
N ASN A 403 -41.84 5.01 0.70
CA ASN A 403 -42.41 4.00 -0.21
C ASN A 403 -41.42 2.93 -0.69
N GLY A 404 -40.43 2.58 0.13
CA GLY A 404 -39.38 1.61 -0.24
C GLY A 404 -38.33 2.16 -1.21
N LEU A 405 -38.33 3.46 -1.51
CA LEU A 405 -37.32 4.13 -2.32
C LEU A 405 -36.18 4.67 -1.45
N SER A 406 -34.94 4.36 -1.81
CA SER A 406 -33.73 4.94 -1.22
C SER A 406 -32.80 5.51 -2.28
N LEU A 407 -32.07 6.55 -1.91
CA LEU A 407 -31.08 7.23 -2.75
C LEU A 407 -29.79 7.37 -1.96
N ASP A 408 -28.72 6.80 -2.49
CA ASP A 408 -27.38 6.96 -1.95
C ASP A 408 -26.59 7.88 -2.86
N LEU A 409 -26.00 8.94 -2.29
CA LEU A 409 -25.17 9.91 -2.98
C LEU A 409 -23.76 9.86 -2.40
N ARG A 410 -22.75 9.90 -3.26
CA ARG A 410 -21.36 10.05 -2.86
C ARG A 410 -20.66 11.07 -3.74
N GLY A 411 -19.82 11.89 -3.14
CA GLY A 411 -18.92 12.81 -3.81
C GLY A 411 -17.60 12.86 -3.07
N GLY A 412 -16.49 12.85 -3.79
CA GLY A 412 -15.17 12.86 -3.19
C GLY A 412 -14.14 13.61 -4.03
N TYR A 413 -13.20 14.23 -3.34
CA TYR A 413 -11.98 14.75 -3.91
C TYR A 413 -10.80 14.21 -3.12
N ALA A 414 -9.80 13.69 -3.83
CA ALA A 414 -8.56 13.28 -3.24
C ALA A 414 -7.38 13.88 -4.01
N ASN A 415 -6.38 14.33 -3.27
CA ASN A 415 -5.10 14.78 -3.80
C ASN A 415 -4.00 13.89 -3.23
N SER A 416 -3.16 13.38 -4.12
CA SER A 416 -2.03 12.56 -3.73
C SER A 416 -0.74 13.12 -4.31
N GLN A 417 0.26 13.26 -3.45
CA GLN A 417 1.54 13.87 -3.80
C GLN A 417 2.69 12.96 -3.40
N ARG A 418 3.73 12.95 -4.22
CA ARG A 418 5.05 12.44 -3.80
C ARG A 418 6.14 13.39 -4.23
N GLU A 419 6.90 13.88 -3.27
CA GLU A 419 8.10 14.68 -3.47
C GLU A 419 9.32 13.86 -3.06
N ALA A 420 10.29 13.72 -3.95
CA ALA A 420 11.58 13.12 -3.64
C ALA A 420 12.71 14.03 -4.12
N PRO A 421 13.03 15.07 -3.32
CA PRO A 421 14.09 15.99 -3.63
C PRO A 421 15.42 15.42 -3.14
N TYR A 422 16.51 15.76 -3.84
CA TYR A 422 17.88 15.42 -3.42
C TYR A 422 18.10 13.90 -3.19
N GLU A 423 17.56 13.06 -4.08
CA GLU A 423 18.02 11.67 -4.18
C GLU A 423 19.47 11.70 -4.69
N ARG A 424 20.45 11.39 -3.83
CA ARG A 424 21.87 11.46 -4.19
C ARG A 424 22.51 10.09 -4.22
N GLU A 425 23.39 9.90 -5.19
CA GLU A 425 24.24 8.74 -5.31
C GLU A 425 25.69 9.19 -5.55
N PHE A 426 26.62 8.52 -4.86
CA PHE A 426 28.05 8.63 -5.13
C PHE A 426 28.64 7.24 -5.31
N VAL A 427 29.32 7.05 -6.42
CA VAL A 427 30.01 5.80 -6.75
C VAL A 427 31.51 6.04 -6.68
N TYR A 428 32.19 5.26 -5.84
CA TYR A 428 33.65 5.22 -5.81
C TYR A 428 34.12 3.86 -6.29
N VAL A 429 35.23 3.84 -7.03
CA VAL A 429 35.79 2.63 -7.64
C VAL A 429 37.20 2.40 -7.14
N ARG A 430 37.49 1.18 -6.69
CA ARG A 430 38.83 0.67 -6.41
C ARG A 430 39.15 -0.42 -7.43
N SER A 431 40.13 -0.19 -8.30
CA SER A 431 40.38 -1.09 -9.44
C SER A 431 41.02 -2.42 -9.06
N ASN A 432 41.62 -2.51 -7.87
CA ASN A 432 42.39 -3.66 -7.38
C ASN A 432 43.55 -4.09 -8.29
N ARG A 433 44.01 -3.19 -9.18
CA ARG A 433 45.16 -3.42 -10.04
C ARG A 433 46.47 -3.11 -9.31
N ASP A 434 47.55 -3.70 -9.80
CA ASP A 434 48.90 -3.41 -9.32
C ASP A 434 49.21 -1.91 -9.39
N LEU A 435 49.90 -1.37 -8.38
CA LEU A 435 50.19 0.06 -8.26
C LEU A 435 51.12 0.60 -9.35
N THR A 436 51.86 -0.28 -10.04
CA THR A 436 52.64 0.08 -11.23
C THR A 436 51.76 0.31 -12.47
N VAL A 437 50.57 -0.27 -12.49
CA VAL A 437 49.56 -0.13 -13.57
C VAL A 437 48.57 0.98 -13.23
N ASP A 438 48.12 1.04 -11.98
CA ASP A 438 47.19 2.05 -11.48
C ASP A 438 47.69 2.57 -10.13
N PRO A 439 48.27 3.79 -10.06
CA PRO A 439 48.86 4.34 -8.83
C PRO A 439 47.91 4.47 -7.64
N VAL A 440 46.60 4.34 -7.87
CA VAL A 440 45.54 4.33 -6.85
C VAL A 440 44.69 3.06 -6.90
N GLY A 441 45.24 1.95 -7.41
CA GLY A 441 44.53 0.69 -7.58
C GLY A 441 44.03 0.08 -6.26
N ASP A 442 44.66 0.42 -5.14
CA ASP A 442 44.29 0.00 -3.78
C ASP A 442 43.32 0.98 -3.06
N ARG A 443 42.89 2.07 -3.72
CA ARG A 443 42.04 3.10 -3.11
C ARG A 443 40.71 3.28 -3.85
N PHE A 444 39.67 3.63 -3.08
CA PHE A 444 38.41 4.09 -3.65
C PHE A 444 38.58 5.53 -4.16
N ILE A 445 38.26 5.73 -5.44
CA ILE A 445 38.29 7.05 -6.08
C ILE A 445 36.96 7.35 -6.78
N ASN A 446 36.63 8.63 -6.90
CA ASN A 446 35.54 9.12 -7.72
C ASN A 446 36.08 10.16 -8.70
N ALA A 447 36.23 9.74 -9.95
CA ALA A 447 36.72 10.57 -11.04
C ALA A 447 35.64 11.45 -11.69
N LEU A 448 34.37 11.34 -11.26
CA LEU A 448 33.22 12.06 -11.84
C LEU A 448 33.17 11.96 -13.37
N ASN A 449 33.46 10.77 -13.90
CA ASN A 449 33.54 10.53 -15.34
C ASN A 449 32.71 9.32 -15.78
N ARG A 450 31.89 8.77 -14.88
CA ARG A 450 31.01 7.60 -15.09
C ARG A 450 31.76 6.31 -15.45
N GLN A 451 33.10 6.31 -15.36
CA GLN A 451 33.96 5.15 -15.61
C GLN A 451 34.67 4.69 -14.33
N ARG A 452 35.30 5.62 -13.60
CA ARG A 452 35.97 5.38 -12.31
C ARG A 452 35.33 6.20 -11.20
N GLY A 453 34.01 6.12 -11.14
CA GLY A 453 33.16 6.82 -10.18
C GLY A 453 32.21 7.80 -10.84
N ASP A 454 31.16 8.13 -10.10
CA ASP A 454 30.04 8.95 -10.53
C ASP A 454 29.44 9.70 -9.33
N ALA A 455 28.75 10.79 -9.59
CA ALA A 455 27.90 11.43 -8.60
C ALA A 455 26.65 11.97 -9.29
N SER A 456 25.48 11.64 -8.76
CA SER A 456 24.21 12.09 -9.30
C SER A 456 23.31 12.70 -8.22
N ILE A 457 22.41 13.57 -8.68
CA ILE A 457 21.31 14.12 -7.90
C ILE A 457 20.04 14.05 -8.73
N THR A 458 19.00 13.46 -8.15
CA THR A 458 17.67 13.34 -8.76
C THR A 458 16.64 14.15 -7.97
N PHE A 459 15.76 14.82 -8.70
CA PHE A 459 14.57 15.49 -8.20
C PHE A 459 13.34 14.85 -8.86
N SER A 460 12.45 14.27 -8.07
CA SER A 460 11.18 13.76 -8.59
C SER A 460 9.98 14.33 -7.83
N ASP A 461 8.92 14.61 -8.59
CA ASP A 461 7.65 15.15 -8.11
C ASP A 461 6.52 14.39 -8.84
N LEU A 462 5.45 14.12 -8.11
CA LEU A 462 4.18 13.65 -8.63
C LEU A 462 3.05 14.35 -7.87
N ASN A 463 2.09 14.88 -8.61
CA ASN A 463 0.81 15.35 -8.08
C ASN A 463 -0.33 14.71 -8.86
N GLU A 464 -1.29 14.11 -8.15
CA GLU A 464 -2.49 13.50 -8.70
C GLU A 464 -3.75 14.04 -8.02
N ASP A 465 -4.71 14.46 -8.83
CA ASP A 465 -6.05 14.83 -8.40
C ASP A 465 -7.05 13.77 -8.87
N LEU A 466 -7.90 13.31 -7.96
CA LEU A 466 -9.01 12.40 -8.24
C LEU A 466 -10.32 13.05 -7.79
N TRP A 467 -11.23 13.24 -8.75
CA TRP A 467 -12.62 13.56 -8.48
C TRP A 467 -13.47 12.32 -8.66
N SER A 468 -14.39 12.06 -7.74
CA SER A 468 -15.36 10.98 -7.86
C SER A 468 -16.75 11.41 -7.46
N ALA A 469 -17.76 10.86 -8.13
CA ALA A 469 -19.15 11.05 -7.79
C ALA A 469 -19.94 9.78 -8.11
N GLY A 470 -20.99 9.52 -7.35
CA GLY A 470 -21.91 8.44 -7.65
C GLY A 470 -23.28 8.65 -7.02
N ALA A 471 -24.28 8.06 -7.66
CA ALA A 471 -25.66 8.08 -7.23
C ALA A 471 -26.27 6.71 -7.49
N ASP A 472 -26.86 6.11 -6.45
CA ASP A 472 -27.50 4.81 -6.54
C ASP A 472 -28.94 4.93 -6.04
N LEU A 473 -29.90 4.60 -6.89
CA LEU A 473 -31.33 4.63 -6.59
C LEU A 473 -31.82 3.20 -6.43
N SER A 474 -32.34 2.86 -5.25
CA SER A 474 -32.89 1.53 -4.96
C SER A 474 -34.39 1.62 -4.68
N TYR A 475 -35.16 0.71 -5.26
CA TYR A 475 -36.60 0.61 -5.08
C TYR A 475 -36.99 -0.81 -4.63
N LYS A 476 -37.50 -0.91 -3.41
CA LYS A 476 -38.02 -2.15 -2.83
C LYS A 476 -39.45 -2.39 -3.29
N VAL A 477 -39.59 -3.04 -4.45
CA VAL A 477 -40.89 -3.39 -5.07
C VAL A 477 -41.72 -4.28 -4.16
N SER A 478 -41.07 -5.23 -3.48
CA SER A 478 -41.69 -6.10 -2.47
C SER A 478 -40.65 -6.52 -1.43
N PRO A 479 -41.03 -7.18 -0.32
CA PRO A 479 -40.05 -7.74 0.62
C PRO A 479 -39.01 -8.66 -0.04
N ALA A 480 -39.40 -9.32 -1.12
CA ALA A 480 -38.59 -10.28 -1.86
C ALA A 480 -37.91 -9.69 -3.11
N LEU A 481 -38.24 -8.47 -3.55
CA LEU A 481 -37.71 -7.89 -4.79
C LEU A 481 -37.24 -6.46 -4.59
N THR A 482 -35.96 -6.22 -4.90
CA THR A 482 -35.34 -4.88 -4.94
C THR A 482 -34.70 -4.65 -6.30
N LEU A 483 -34.95 -3.48 -6.86
CA LEU A 483 -34.33 -3.00 -8.09
C LEU A 483 -33.39 -1.86 -7.73
N THR A 484 -32.19 -1.85 -8.30
CA THR A 484 -31.27 -0.73 -8.13
C THR A 484 -30.71 -0.31 -9.48
N ALA A 485 -30.63 0.99 -9.71
CA ALA A 485 -29.90 1.59 -10.81
C ALA A 485 -28.92 2.60 -10.24
N GLY A 486 -27.72 2.68 -10.81
CA GLY A 486 -26.74 3.64 -10.35
C GLY A 486 -25.84 4.17 -11.44
N TYR A 487 -25.22 5.30 -11.13
CA TYR A 487 -24.26 6.00 -11.97
C TYR A 487 -23.02 6.31 -11.15
N ALA A 488 -21.85 6.14 -11.77
CA ALA A 488 -20.57 6.46 -11.16
C ALA A 488 -19.68 7.21 -12.17
N PHE A 489 -18.95 8.18 -11.66
CA PHE A 489 -18.00 9.01 -12.39
C PHE A 489 -16.69 9.09 -11.63
N SER A 490 -15.57 9.02 -12.36
CA SER A 490 -14.26 9.41 -11.85
C SER A 490 -13.43 10.13 -12.90
N ASP A 491 -12.66 11.12 -12.46
CA ASP A 491 -11.68 11.85 -13.28
C ASP A 491 -10.38 11.96 -12.47
N THR A 492 -9.36 11.25 -12.93
CA THR A 492 -8.02 11.29 -12.37
C THR A 492 -7.12 12.07 -13.32
N LYS A 493 -6.33 13.01 -12.79
CA LYS A 493 -5.28 13.72 -13.52
C LYS A 493 -4.00 13.68 -12.72
N ARG A 494 -2.89 13.39 -13.39
CA ARG A 494 -1.58 13.24 -12.77
C ARG A 494 -0.55 13.99 -13.60
N THR A 495 0.32 14.73 -12.92
CA THR A 495 1.55 15.26 -13.49
C THR A 495 2.70 14.64 -12.72
N SER A 496 3.74 14.18 -13.42
CA SER A 496 4.95 13.71 -12.78
C SER A 496 6.17 14.21 -13.51
N SER A 497 7.19 14.60 -12.75
CA SER A 497 8.50 14.99 -13.25
C SER A 497 9.59 14.19 -12.55
N ARG A 498 10.64 13.83 -13.29
CA ARG A 498 11.88 13.26 -12.74
C ARG A 498 13.06 13.83 -13.53
N TYR A 499 13.90 14.59 -12.84
CA TYR A 499 15.13 15.14 -13.38
C TYR A 499 16.33 14.51 -12.69
N GLU A 500 17.21 13.88 -13.46
CA GLU A 500 18.43 13.23 -12.98
C GLU A 500 19.64 13.94 -13.57
N LEU A 501 20.48 14.49 -12.70
CA LEU A 501 21.64 15.29 -13.07
C LEU A 501 22.91 14.62 -12.55
N HIS A 502 23.91 14.46 -13.42
CA HIS A 502 25.22 13.92 -13.06
C HIS A 502 26.26 15.02 -13.02
N PHE A 503 27.15 14.97 -12.03
CA PHE A 503 28.34 15.82 -12.02
C PHE A 503 29.40 15.20 -12.93
N ASP A 504 29.99 16.00 -13.80
CA ASP A 504 30.98 15.56 -14.78
C ASP A 504 32.26 16.39 -14.69
N ALA A 505 33.40 15.70 -14.78
CA ALA A 505 34.74 16.28 -14.73
C ALA A 505 35.61 15.79 -15.89
N THR A 506 36.31 16.71 -16.55
CA THR A 506 37.32 16.41 -17.56
C THR A 506 38.71 16.60 -16.95
N ASN A 507 39.31 15.55 -16.37
CA ASN A 507 40.65 15.52 -15.74
C ASN A 507 40.75 15.99 -14.28
N LEU A 508 39.89 15.46 -13.40
CA LEU A 508 40.00 15.70 -11.96
C LEU A 508 41.33 15.15 -11.38
N PRO A 509 42.14 15.89 -10.61
CA PRO A 509 43.39 15.37 -10.05
C PRO A 509 43.18 14.23 -9.05
N ILE A 510 44.07 13.24 -9.05
CA ILE A 510 43.99 12.05 -8.16
C ILE A 510 43.73 12.38 -6.68
N PRO A 511 44.36 13.38 -6.05
CA PRO A 511 44.06 13.73 -4.66
C PRO A 511 42.61 14.20 -4.45
N VAL A 512 42.01 14.84 -5.45
CA VAL A 512 40.63 15.33 -5.41
C VAL A 512 39.66 14.17 -5.60
N GLN A 513 39.98 13.21 -6.47
CA GLN A 513 39.15 12.02 -6.69
C GLN A 513 38.97 11.17 -5.40
N GLN A 514 39.88 11.27 -4.43
CA GLN A 514 39.82 10.54 -3.15
C GLN A 514 38.99 11.27 -2.08
N GLN A 515 38.45 12.44 -2.39
CA GLN A 515 37.71 13.24 -1.43
C GLN A 515 36.34 12.65 -1.11
N ARG A 516 35.86 12.94 0.11
CA ARG A 516 34.48 12.66 0.54
C ARG A 516 33.49 13.48 -0.31
N PRO A 517 32.21 13.04 -0.46
CA PRO A 517 31.21 13.74 -1.27
C PRO A 517 31.11 15.28 -1.08
N ASP A 518 31.19 15.76 0.16
CA ASP A 518 31.10 17.19 0.48
C ASP A 518 32.29 18.01 -0.01
N TYR A 519 33.51 17.47 0.05
CA TYR A 519 34.69 18.13 -0.49
C TYR A 519 34.77 17.99 -2.01
N LEU A 520 34.44 16.80 -2.53
CA LEU A 520 34.44 16.48 -3.96
C LEU A 520 33.52 17.42 -4.75
N LEU A 521 32.35 17.73 -4.20
CA LEU A 521 31.38 18.65 -4.81
C LEU A 521 31.29 19.98 -4.06
N SER A 522 32.37 20.41 -3.40
CA SER A 522 32.42 21.75 -2.78
C SER A 522 32.47 22.83 -3.85
N ASP A 523 31.99 24.03 -3.53
CA ASP A 523 32.02 25.19 -4.44
C ASP A 523 33.43 25.45 -4.99
N ALA A 524 34.45 25.30 -4.13
CA ALA A 524 35.85 25.46 -4.52
C ALA A 524 36.29 24.40 -5.54
N THR A 525 35.90 23.14 -5.36
CA THR A 525 36.22 22.06 -6.30
C THR A 525 35.49 22.26 -7.63
N ILE A 526 34.20 22.65 -7.58
CA ILE A 526 33.39 22.95 -8.76
C ILE A 526 34.04 24.04 -9.61
N GLN A 527 34.47 25.14 -8.97
CA GLN A 527 35.10 26.27 -9.66
C GLN A 527 36.53 25.96 -10.14
N LEU A 528 37.36 25.35 -9.29
CA LEU A 528 38.79 25.15 -9.58
C LEU A 528 39.03 24.10 -10.66
N PHE A 529 38.20 23.06 -10.71
CA PHE A 529 38.34 21.94 -11.66
C PHE A 529 37.24 21.91 -12.72
N ASP A 530 36.50 23.01 -12.84
CA ASP A 530 35.55 23.24 -13.91
C ASP A 530 34.48 22.12 -14.03
N LEU A 531 33.93 21.70 -12.88
CA LEU A 531 32.90 20.67 -12.84
C LEU A 531 31.61 21.18 -13.48
N THR A 532 30.92 20.32 -14.22
CA THR A 532 29.66 20.64 -14.90
C THR A 532 28.56 19.65 -14.55
N LEU A 533 27.33 19.94 -14.99
CA LEU A 533 26.20 19.01 -14.92
C LEU A 533 25.87 18.42 -16.29
N LEU A 534 25.49 17.14 -16.29
CA LEU A 534 24.90 16.46 -17.42
C LEU A 534 23.47 16.04 -17.07
N ASP A 535 22.57 16.17 -18.03
CA ASP A 535 21.16 15.80 -17.88
C ASP A 535 20.92 14.37 -18.40
N PHE A 536 20.51 13.48 -17.49
CA PHE A 536 20.22 12.07 -17.71
C PHE A 536 18.73 11.75 -17.56
N SER A 537 17.88 12.77 -17.56
CA SER A 537 16.44 12.63 -17.30
C SER A 537 15.68 11.91 -18.44
N GLY A 538 16.34 11.67 -19.57
CA GLY A 538 15.77 11.08 -20.77
C GLY A 538 14.94 12.07 -21.59
N ASN A 539 14.27 11.58 -22.63
CA ASN A 539 13.55 12.44 -23.59
C ASN A 539 12.26 13.05 -23.00
N TYR A 540 11.66 12.41 -22.00
CA TYR A 540 10.37 12.82 -21.42
C TYR A 540 10.50 12.82 -19.89
N PRO A 541 11.25 13.78 -19.31
CA PRO A 541 11.41 13.88 -17.87
C PRO A 541 10.10 14.24 -17.18
N VAL A 542 9.15 14.84 -17.92
CA VAL A 542 7.81 15.22 -17.45
C VAL A 542 6.76 14.49 -18.28
N TYR A 543 5.71 14.01 -17.62
CA TYR A 543 4.52 13.53 -18.31
C TYR A 543 3.23 13.95 -17.59
N GLU A 544 2.18 14.06 -18.39
CA GLU A 544 0.81 14.24 -17.93
C GLU A 544 0.02 12.97 -18.21
N ALA A 545 -0.78 12.54 -17.26
CA ALA A 545 -1.67 11.40 -17.39
C ALA A 545 -3.08 11.75 -16.94
N ALA A 546 -4.07 11.15 -17.59
CA ALA A 546 -5.47 11.32 -17.25
C ALA A 546 -6.25 10.02 -17.42
N MET A 547 -7.23 9.79 -16.54
CA MET A 547 -8.19 8.70 -16.66
C MET A 547 -9.59 9.23 -16.33
N ARG A 548 -10.49 9.14 -17.29
CA ARG A 548 -11.91 9.46 -17.07
C ARG A 548 -12.77 8.23 -17.28
N VAL A 549 -13.62 7.95 -16.29
CA VAL A 549 -14.57 6.84 -16.32
C VAL A 549 -15.99 7.37 -16.13
N HIS A 550 -16.87 6.97 -17.04
CA HIS A 550 -18.31 7.06 -16.86
C HIS A 550 -18.88 5.65 -16.79
N ALA A 551 -19.73 5.39 -15.80
CA ALA A 551 -20.37 4.09 -15.69
C ALA A 551 -21.83 4.21 -15.26
N GLY A 552 -22.66 3.35 -15.82
CA GLY A 552 -24.04 3.15 -15.41
C GLY A 552 -24.28 1.66 -15.17
N TYR A 553 -25.11 1.31 -14.19
CA TYR A 553 -25.46 -0.08 -13.94
C TYR A 553 -26.93 -0.22 -13.54
N GLY A 554 -27.46 -1.42 -13.78
CA GLY A 554 -28.74 -1.87 -13.27
C GLY A 554 -28.58 -3.24 -12.64
N GLN A 555 -29.20 -3.46 -11.50
CA GLN A 555 -29.17 -4.72 -10.76
C GLN A 555 -30.55 -5.05 -10.18
N VAL A 556 -30.82 -6.34 -10.07
CA VAL A 556 -32.03 -6.91 -9.50
C VAL A 556 -31.62 -7.88 -8.40
N ARG A 557 -32.22 -7.71 -7.22
CA ARG A 557 -32.14 -8.66 -6.12
C ARG A 557 -33.51 -9.24 -5.87
N ALA A 558 -33.65 -10.55 -5.99
CA ALA A 558 -34.90 -11.25 -5.85
C ALA A 558 -34.76 -12.52 -5.02
N GLU A 559 -35.57 -12.69 -3.98
CA GLU A 559 -35.86 -13.98 -3.36
C GLU A 559 -36.97 -14.65 -4.18
N ILE A 560 -36.61 -15.63 -5.00
CA ILE A 560 -37.53 -16.27 -5.95
C ILE A 560 -38.52 -17.17 -5.22
N VAL A 561 -38.00 -17.94 -4.27
CA VAL A 561 -38.74 -18.77 -3.32
C VAL A 561 -37.98 -18.74 -1.99
N PRO A 562 -38.63 -19.04 -0.85
CA PRO A 562 -37.95 -19.07 0.44
C PRO A 562 -36.65 -19.89 0.40
N GLY A 563 -35.53 -19.24 0.73
CA GLY A 563 -34.20 -19.85 0.70
C GLY A 563 -33.52 -19.91 -0.67
N LEU A 564 -34.08 -19.32 -1.74
CA LEU A 564 -33.40 -19.15 -3.03
C LEU A 564 -33.43 -17.68 -3.46
N SER A 565 -32.26 -17.04 -3.44
CA SER A 565 -32.08 -15.65 -3.83
C SER A 565 -31.17 -15.51 -5.06
N ILE A 566 -31.48 -14.53 -5.91
CA ILE A 566 -30.68 -14.14 -7.07
C ILE A 566 -30.33 -12.66 -6.93
N ASP A 567 -29.06 -12.32 -7.12
CA ASP A 567 -28.55 -10.95 -7.22
C ASP A 567 -27.80 -10.86 -8.57
N GLY A 568 -28.33 -10.09 -9.52
CA GLY A 568 -27.75 -10.05 -10.86
C GLY A 568 -28.00 -8.74 -11.58
N GLY A 569 -27.10 -8.37 -12.48
CA GLY A 569 -27.16 -7.12 -13.20
C GLY A 569 -26.07 -6.94 -14.23
N VAL A 570 -26.00 -5.75 -14.80
CA VAL A 570 -25.00 -5.37 -15.80
C VAL A 570 -24.51 -3.96 -15.55
N ARG A 571 -23.20 -3.77 -15.67
CA ARG A 571 -22.54 -2.47 -15.66
C ARG A 571 -22.03 -2.15 -17.06
N TYR A 572 -22.34 -0.96 -17.56
CA TYR A 572 -21.68 -0.38 -18.72
C TYR A 572 -20.64 0.63 -18.25
N GLU A 573 -19.42 0.54 -18.77
CA GLU A 573 -18.31 1.43 -18.39
C GLU A 573 -17.58 1.95 -19.63
N LYS A 574 -17.40 3.26 -19.71
CA LYS A 574 -16.61 3.95 -20.75
C LYS A 574 -15.39 4.61 -20.11
N GLY A 575 -14.21 4.12 -20.47
CA GLY A 575 -12.92 4.61 -19.99
C GLY A 575 -12.10 5.33 -21.07
N ASN A 576 -11.51 6.47 -20.72
CA ASN A 576 -10.56 7.20 -21.56
C ASN A 576 -9.29 7.48 -20.77
N GLN A 577 -8.24 6.71 -21.05
CA GLN A 577 -6.92 6.85 -20.46
C GLN A 577 -5.98 7.54 -21.45
N SER A 578 -5.16 8.47 -20.97
CA SER A 578 -4.07 9.05 -21.75
C SER A 578 -2.82 9.23 -20.92
N VAL A 579 -1.65 9.01 -21.52
CA VAL A 579 -0.34 9.37 -20.97
C VAL A 579 0.43 10.08 -22.07
N THR A 580 0.85 11.31 -21.78
CA THR A 580 1.50 12.22 -22.73
C THR A 580 2.83 12.67 -22.15
N GLY A 581 3.93 12.37 -22.84
CA GLY A 581 5.22 12.97 -22.52
C GLY A 581 5.20 14.45 -22.87
N VAL A 582 5.69 15.30 -21.97
CA VAL A 582 5.81 16.75 -22.21
C VAL A 582 7.15 17.03 -22.87
N ASP A 583 7.12 17.74 -24.00
CA ASP A 583 8.32 18.16 -24.71
C ASP A 583 8.98 19.37 -24.03
N VAL A 584 9.67 19.11 -22.93
CA VAL A 584 10.29 20.17 -22.13
C VAL A 584 11.44 20.89 -22.85
N TYR A 585 11.98 20.34 -23.95
CA TYR A 585 13.09 20.93 -24.70
C TYR A 585 12.68 21.50 -26.07
N ASN A 586 11.37 21.61 -26.34
CA ASN A 586 10.83 22.15 -27.60
C ASN A 586 11.37 21.44 -28.86
N THR A 587 11.53 20.13 -28.79
CA THR A 587 11.95 19.26 -29.91
C THR A 587 10.87 19.09 -31.00
N GLY A 588 9.61 19.41 -30.68
CA GLY A 588 8.43 19.21 -31.52
C GLY A 588 7.83 17.81 -31.46
N VAL A 589 8.26 16.96 -30.51
CA VAL A 589 7.83 15.55 -30.41
C VAL A 589 7.20 15.26 -29.05
N GLU A 590 5.90 14.93 -29.05
CA GLU A 590 5.16 14.52 -27.86
C GLU A 590 4.60 13.10 -28.04
N PRO A 591 5.13 12.09 -27.32
CA PRO A 591 4.57 10.75 -27.36
C PRO A 591 3.27 10.74 -26.58
N VAL A 592 2.20 10.28 -27.24
CA VAL A 592 0.87 10.20 -26.64
C VAL A 592 0.37 8.78 -26.74
N ASN A 593 0.12 8.15 -25.61
CA ASN A 593 -0.56 6.86 -25.52
C ASN A 593 -1.99 7.09 -25.06
N ARG A 594 -2.97 6.53 -25.80
CA ARG A 594 -4.39 6.69 -25.51
C ARG A 594 -5.11 5.35 -25.60
N ILE A 595 -5.83 4.99 -24.55
CA ILE A 595 -6.71 3.83 -24.51
C ILE A 595 -8.13 4.34 -24.31
N ARG A 596 -8.99 4.10 -25.30
CA ARG A 596 -10.42 4.46 -25.29
C ARG A 596 -11.23 3.20 -25.54
N LYS A 597 -11.82 2.67 -24.47
CA LYS A 597 -12.60 1.43 -24.53
C LYS A 597 -13.90 1.56 -23.76
N GLU A 598 -14.87 0.75 -24.17
CA GLU A 598 -16.18 0.63 -23.55
C GLU A 598 -16.50 -0.84 -23.29
N TYR A 599 -17.18 -1.12 -22.18
CA TYR A 599 -17.36 -2.47 -21.67
C TYR A 599 -18.77 -2.70 -21.17
N TRP A 600 -19.30 -3.88 -21.46
CA TRP A 600 -20.47 -4.45 -20.81
C TRP A 600 -20.01 -5.56 -19.85
N LEU A 601 -20.29 -5.37 -18.57
CA LEU A 601 -19.78 -6.17 -17.46
C LEU A 601 -20.97 -6.80 -16.71
N PRO A 602 -21.53 -7.91 -17.21
CA PRO A 602 -22.59 -8.64 -16.51
C PRO A 602 -22.02 -9.37 -15.28
N ALA A 603 -22.86 -9.49 -14.26
CA ALA A 603 -22.59 -10.29 -13.08
C ALA A 603 -23.88 -10.89 -12.52
N ALA A 604 -23.81 -12.12 -12.01
CA ALA A 604 -24.92 -12.75 -11.32
C ALA A 604 -24.42 -13.69 -10.22
N THR A 605 -25.16 -13.71 -9.13
CA THR A 605 -24.94 -14.57 -7.97
C THR A 605 -26.25 -15.22 -7.55
N ILE A 606 -26.24 -16.53 -7.40
CA ILE A 606 -27.36 -17.33 -6.91
C ILE A 606 -26.98 -17.82 -5.52
N THR A 607 -27.85 -17.61 -4.53
CA THR A 607 -27.69 -18.07 -3.16
C THR A 607 -28.82 -19.03 -2.81
N PHE A 608 -28.48 -20.23 -2.37
CA PHE A 608 -29.40 -21.27 -1.93
C PHE A 608 -29.16 -21.62 -0.46
N GLU A 609 -30.12 -21.30 0.41
CA GLU A 609 -30.15 -21.66 1.82
C GLU A 609 -30.73 -23.07 1.98
N ALA A 610 -29.85 -24.07 2.07
CA ALA A 610 -30.27 -25.47 2.15
C ALA A 610 -30.87 -25.83 3.51
N SER A 611 -30.42 -25.20 4.59
CA SER A 611 -30.97 -25.35 5.93
C SER A 611 -30.56 -24.17 6.82
N LYS A 612 -31.04 -24.13 8.07
CA LYS A 612 -30.70 -23.05 9.00
C LYS A 612 -29.19 -22.97 9.22
N GLY A 613 -28.58 -21.90 8.71
CA GLY A 613 -27.15 -21.64 8.80
C GLY A 613 -26.30 -22.31 7.72
N LEU A 614 -26.86 -23.12 6.80
CA LEU A 614 -26.13 -23.71 5.68
C LEU A 614 -26.60 -23.07 4.36
N GLN A 615 -25.68 -22.42 3.65
CA GLN A 615 -25.95 -21.80 2.35
C GLN A 615 -24.89 -22.14 1.31
N PHE A 616 -25.32 -22.18 0.05
CA PHE A 616 -24.50 -22.36 -1.13
C PHE A 616 -24.62 -21.14 -2.03
N ARG A 617 -23.51 -20.71 -2.62
CA ARG A 617 -23.46 -19.58 -3.56
C ARG A 617 -22.77 -19.99 -4.84
N LEU A 618 -23.32 -19.55 -5.97
CA LEU A 618 -22.72 -19.66 -7.29
C LEU A 618 -22.68 -18.26 -7.90
N SER A 619 -21.50 -17.80 -8.33
CA SER A 619 -21.34 -16.48 -8.95
C SER A 619 -20.61 -16.58 -10.30
N GLY A 620 -21.00 -15.73 -11.25
CA GLY A 620 -20.35 -15.59 -12.55
C GLY A 620 -20.32 -14.13 -12.99
N SER A 621 -19.21 -13.67 -13.55
CA SER A 621 -19.06 -12.26 -13.97
C SER A 621 -18.00 -12.03 -15.03
N LYS A 622 -18.09 -10.89 -15.71
CA LYS A 622 -17.03 -10.34 -16.57
C LYS A 622 -16.48 -9.04 -15.96
N THR A 623 -15.16 -8.90 -15.91
CA THR A 623 -14.46 -7.73 -15.36
C THR A 623 -13.25 -7.34 -16.22
N ILE A 624 -12.55 -6.26 -15.87
CA ILE A 624 -11.40 -5.74 -16.62
C ILE A 624 -10.23 -5.40 -15.68
N ALA A 625 -9.04 -5.23 -16.23
CA ALA A 625 -7.90 -4.64 -15.54
C ALA A 625 -7.11 -3.73 -16.50
N ARG A 626 -6.84 -2.50 -16.08
CA ARG A 626 -6.19 -1.49 -16.94
C ARG A 626 -4.69 -1.33 -16.61
N PRO A 627 -3.85 -0.98 -17.60
CA PRO A 627 -2.48 -0.56 -17.34
C PRO A 627 -2.41 0.66 -16.42
N GLN A 628 -1.33 0.77 -15.66
CA GLN A 628 -1.08 1.94 -14.82
C GLN A 628 -0.45 3.06 -15.65
N PHE A 629 -0.61 4.33 -15.23
CA PHE A 629 -0.03 5.45 -15.98
C PHE A 629 1.48 5.33 -16.19
N ARG A 630 2.20 4.90 -15.15
CA ARG A 630 3.66 4.70 -15.19
C ARG A 630 4.07 3.58 -16.14
N GLU A 631 3.20 2.59 -16.33
CA GLU A 631 3.45 1.47 -17.23
C GLU A 631 3.23 1.86 -18.69
N LEU A 632 2.49 2.93 -18.96
CA LEU A 632 2.25 3.43 -20.32
C LEU A 632 3.28 4.48 -20.77
N ILE A 633 4.36 4.69 -20.01
CA ILE A 633 5.44 5.58 -20.41
C ILE A 633 6.80 4.95 -20.14
N ALA A 634 7.71 5.12 -21.10
CA ALA A 634 9.06 4.59 -21.06
C ALA A 634 10.03 5.40 -20.18
N GLN A 635 9.53 6.01 -19.10
CA GLN A 635 10.38 6.69 -18.12
C GLN A 635 10.90 5.66 -17.11
N PRO A 636 12.22 5.60 -16.87
CA PRO A 636 12.75 4.67 -15.90
C PRO A 636 12.50 5.10 -14.45
N PHE A 637 12.35 4.14 -13.54
CA PHE A 637 12.18 4.38 -12.11
C PHE A 637 12.72 3.23 -11.25
N VAL A 638 12.99 3.50 -9.98
CA VAL A 638 13.45 2.49 -9.01
C VAL A 638 12.35 2.22 -7.99
N ASP A 639 11.98 0.96 -7.83
CA ASP A 639 11.18 0.50 -6.69
C ASP A 639 12.08 0.37 -5.47
N THR A 640 11.85 1.22 -4.46
CA THR A 640 12.66 1.32 -3.25
C THR A 640 12.49 0.14 -2.28
N ASP A 641 11.44 -0.67 -2.44
CA ASP A 641 11.18 -1.85 -1.64
C ASP A 641 11.87 -3.08 -2.22
N ALA A 642 11.72 -3.29 -3.53
CA ALA A 642 12.38 -4.36 -4.26
C ALA A 642 13.85 -4.04 -4.65
N ASN A 643 14.27 -2.78 -4.51
CA ASN A 643 15.54 -2.24 -4.99
C ASN A 643 15.81 -2.62 -6.46
N ARG A 644 14.80 -2.41 -7.32
CA ARG A 644 14.82 -2.84 -8.72
C ARG A 644 14.43 -1.71 -9.66
N PHE A 645 15.09 -1.68 -10.81
CA PHE A 645 14.82 -0.72 -11.87
C PHE A 645 13.69 -1.22 -12.80
N TYR A 646 12.74 -0.34 -13.09
CA TYR A 646 11.60 -0.61 -13.93
C TYR A 646 11.50 0.41 -15.07
N ARG A 647 10.88 -0.03 -16.17
CA ARG A 647 10.54 0.83 -17.32
C ARG A 647 9.19 0.42 -17.91
N GLY A 648 8.32 1.40 -18.15
CA GLY A 648 7.00 1.17 -18.76
C GLY A 648 7.08 0.80 -20.25
N ASN A 649 5.96 0.28 -20.75
CA ASN A 649 5.70 -0.07 -22.13
C ASN A 649 4.46 0.72 -22.66
N PRO A 650 4.67 1.72 -23.54
CA PRO A 650 3.61 2.47 -24.22
C PRO A 650 2.49 1.66 -24.89
N PHE A 651 2.76 0.41 -25.26
CA PHE A 651 1.87 -0.40 -26.10
C PHE A 651 0.92 -1.33 -25.33
N LEU A 652 0.88 -1.22 -23.99
CA LEU A 652 0.02 -2.07 -23.18
C LEU A 652 -1.46 -1.84 -23.47
N GLN A 653 -2.24 -2.91 -23.34
CA GLN A 653 -3.70 -2.91 -23.50
C GLN A 653 -4.41 -3.41 -22.24
N ASP A 654 -5.67 -2.99 -22.08
CA ASP A 654 -6.58 -3.48 -21.03
C ASP A 654 -6.78 -5.00 -21.13
N SER A 655 -6.67 -5.68 -19.99
CA SER A 655 -7.00 -7.11 -19.84
C SER A 655 -8.49 -7.29 -19.57
N GLU A 656 -9.09 -8.36 -20.09
CA GLU A 656 -10.48 -8.75 -19.82
C GLU A 656 -10.52 -10.07 -19.06
N LEU A 657 -11.44 -10.19 -18.08
CA LEU A 657 -11.52 -11.35 -17.21
C LEU A 657 -12.92 -11.95 -17.20
N TRP A 658 -12.99 -13.28 -17.28
CA TRP A 658 -14.16 -14.08 -16.95
C TRP A 658 -13.95 -14.78 -15.63
N ASN A 659 -14.89 -14.62 -14.71
CA ASN A 659 -14.79 -15.12 -13.34
C ASN A 659 -15.96 -16.05 -13.02
N ALA A 660 -15.67 -17.16 -12.34
CA ALA A 660 -16.67 -18.06 -11.78
C ALA A 660 -16.26 -18.48 -10.37
N ASP A 661 -17.22 -18.50 -9.44
CA ASP A 661 -17.03 -18.84 -8.03
C ASP A 661 -18.15 -19.74 -7.53
N ILE A 662 -17.81 -20.75 -6.74
CA ILE A 662 -18.77 -21.54 -5.95
C ILE A 662 -18.34 -21.54 -4.48
N ARG A 663 -19.28 -21.39 -3.56
CA ARG A 663 -19.01 -21.32 -2.12
C ARG A 663 -20.08 -22.07 -1.33
N ALA A 664 -19.67 -22.82 -0.31
CA ALA A 664 -20.51 -23.43 0.69
C ALA A 664 -20.14 -22.84 2.05
N GLU A 665 -21.13 -22.41 2.83
CA GLU A 665 -20.93 -21.73 4.10
C GLU A 665 -21.85 -22.33 5.15
N TRP A 666 -21.28 -22.81 6.25
CA TRP A 666 -22.01 -23.34 7.38
C TRP A 666 -21.73 -22.52 8.64
N TYR A 667 -22.75 -21.83 9.12
CA TYR A 667 -22.80 -21.02 10.32
C TYR A 667 -23.40 -21.86 11.45
N MET A 668 -22.55 -22.33 12.37
CA MET A 668 -22.95 -23.26 13.44
C MET A 668 -23.45 -22.55 14.70
N GLY A 669 -23.04 -21.30 14.87
CA GLY A 669 -23.34 -20.48 16.04
C GLY A 669 -22.95 -19.03 15.77
N ARG A 670 -23.08 -18.18 16.79
CA ARG A 670 -22.64 -16.78 16.70
C ARG A 670 -21.12 -16.75 16.52
N ASP A 671 -20.68 -16.17 15.41
CA ASP A 671 -19.27 -16.06 15.01
C ASP A 671 -18.53 -17.38 14.77
N GLU A 672 -19.25 -18.50 14.67
CA GLU A 672 -18.68 -19.80 14.28
C GLU A 672 -19.05 -20.15 12.85
N ARG A 673 -18.04 -20.35 11.99
CA ARG A 673 -18.26 -20.65 10.58
C ARG A 673 -17.28 -21.66 10.04
N LEU A 674 -17.75 -22.45 9.08
CA LEU A 674 -16.95 -23.25 8.18
C LEU A 674 -17.31 -22.85 6.75
N THR A 675 -16.32 -22.48 5.96
CA THR A 675 -16.48 -22.12 4.55
C THR A 675 -15.58 -23.01 3.70
N ALA A 676 -16.11 -23.46 2.57
CA ALA A 676 -15.33 -23.99 1.47
C ALA A 676 -15.71 -23.25 0.19
N ALA A 677 -14.75 -22.83 -0.61
CA ALA A 677 -14.99 -22.18 -1.90
C ALA A 677 -14.05 -22.69 -2.97
N ALA A 678 -14.47 -22.62 -4.24
CA ALA A 678 -13.64 -22.84 -5.39
C ALA A 678 -13.86 -21.70 -6.40
N PHE A 679 -12.81 -21.35 -7.14
CA PHE A 679 -12.84 -20.24 -8.08
C PHE A 679 -12.08 -20.57 -9.36
N TYR A 680 -12.49 -19.94 -10.46
CA TYR A 680 -11.88 -20.02 -11.77
C TYR A 680 -11.88 -18.65 -12.44
N LYS A 681 -10.78 -18.30 -13.09
CA LYS A 681 -10.61 -17.09 -13.87
C LYS A 681 -9.94 -17.41 -15.21
N LYS A 682 -10.47 -16.80 -16.27
CA LYS A 682 -9.81 -16.70 -17.58
C LYS A 682 -9.47 -15.23 -17.81
N ILE A 683 -8.23 -14.94 -18.18
CA ILE A 683 -7.71 -13.58 -18.38
C ILE A 683 -7.19 -13.48 -19.80
N ASP A 684 -7.79 -12.61 -20.60
CA ASP A 684 -7.31 -12.28 -21.93
C ASP A 684 -6.37 -11.07 -21.85
N ASN A 685 -5.24 -11.12 -22.57
CA ASN A 685 -4.19 -10.09 -22.55
C ASN A 685 -3.64 -9.73 -21.14
N PRO A 686 -3.32 -10.67 -20.23
CA PRO A 686 -2.73 -10.34 -18.94
C PRO A 686 -1.41 -9.56 -19.09
N ILE A 687 -1.25 -8.48 -18.33
CA ILE A 687 0.00 -7.72 -18.28
C ILE A 687 0.97 -8.40 -17.31
N GLU A 688 2.09 -8.89 -17.83
CA GLU A 688 3.14 -9.60 -17.08
C GLU A 688 4.46 -8.82 -17.07
N THR A 689 5.24 -8.97 -16.00
CA THR A 689 6.58 -8.40 -15.90
C THR A 689 7.64 -9.34 -16.44
N TYR A 690 8.57 -8.83 -17.24
CA TYR A 690 9.75 -9.56 -17.68
C TYR A 690 11.03 -8.78 -17.37
N THR A 691 12.10 -9.50 -17.06
CA THR A 691 13.40 -8.91 -16.77
C THR A 691 14.34 -9.04 -17.96
N THR A 692 15.11 -7.99 -18.23
CA THR A 692 16.26 -8.00 -19.14
C THR A 692 17.52 -7.67 -18.35
N ILE A 693 18.65 -8.24 -18.75
CA ILE A 693 19.95 -7.94 -18.17
C ILE A 693 20.94 -7.64 -19.30
N ASN A 694 21.79 -6.63 -19.13
CA ASN A 694 22.84 -6.28 -20.08
C ASN A 694 24.22 -6.85 -19.66
N ASP A 695 25.24 -6.63 -20.49
CA ASP A 695 26.62 -7.08 -20.24
C ASP A 695 27.29 -6.42 -19.02
N LYS A 696 26.69 -5.34 -18.48
CA LYS A 696 27.13 -4.66 -17.24
C LYS A 696 26.42 -5.20 -15.98
N TYR A 697 25.63 -6.27 -16.13
CA TYR A 697 24.78 -6.85 -15.10
C TYR A 697 23.73 -5.87 -14.55
N ASP A 698 23.31 -4.89 -15.36
CA ASP A 698 22.21 -4.00 -15.04
C ASP A 698 20.89 -4.70 -15.34
N VAL A 699 20.09 -4.87 -14.29
CA VAL A 699 18.81 -5.57 -14.33
C VAL A 699 17.70 -4.55 -14.52
N THR A 700 16.95 -4.65 -15.61
CA THR A 700 15.77 -3.82 -15.89
C THR A 700 14.53 -4.70 -16.00
N THR A 701 13.44 -4.34 -15.33
CA THR A 701 12.14 -4.99 -15.50
C THR A 701 11.21 -4.12 -16.33
N SER A 702 10.49 -4.72 -17.27
CA SER A 702 9.45 -4.07 -18.07
C SER A 702 8.18 -4.91 -18.12
N PHE A 703 7.19 -4.45 -18.87
CA PHE A 703 5.84 -5.00 -18.93
C PHE A 703 5.47 -5.33 -20.37
N ALA A 704 4.74 -6.43 -20.58
CA ALA A 704 4.10 -6.73 -21.86
C ALA A 704 2.82 -7.54 -21.64
N ASN A 705 1.87 -7.48 -22.58
CA ASN A 705 0.70 -8.33 -22.57
C ASN A 705 1.09 -9.74 -23.03
N ALA A 706 0.91 -10.75 -22.19
CA ALA A 706 0.89 -12.14 -22.62
C ALA A 706 -0.49 -12.46 -23.26
N PRO A 707 -0.61 -13.48 -24.12
CA PRO A 707 -1.84 -13.72 -24.89
C PRO A 707 -3.05 -14.07 -24.01
N GLU A 708 -2.92 -15.08 -23.16
CA GLU A 708 -3.99 -15.54 -22.25
C GLU A 708 -3.38 -16.11 -20.96
N ALA A 709 -4.13 -16.03 -19.86
CA ALA A 709 -3.86 -16.79 -18.64
C ALA A 709 -5.12 -17.43 -18.08
N THR A 710 -4.95 -18.54 -17.38
CA THR A 710 -6.00 -19.19 -16.57
C THR A 710 -5.54 -19.29 -15.13
N LEU A 711 -6.46 -19.09 -14.19
CA LEU A 711 -6.20 -19.18 -12.76
C LEU A 711 -7.36 -19.91 -12.07
N TYR A 712 -7.07 -20.86 -11.20
CA TYR A 712 -8.08 -21.58 -10.46
C TYR A 712 -7.58 -22.00 -9.08
N GLY A 713 -8.49 -22.32 -8.18
CA GLY A 713 -8.12 -22.67 -6.83
C GLY A 713 -9.30 -22.98 -5.91
N PHE A 714 -8.98 -23.25 -4.66
CA PHE A 714 -9.96 -23.43 -3.60
C PHE A 714 -9.51 -22.77 -2.29
N GLU A 715 -10.50 -22.42 -1.48
CA GLU A 715 -10.36 -21.73 -0.19
C GLU A 715 -11.11 -22.52 0.87
N LEU A 716 -10.48 -22.71 2.03
CA LEU A 716 -11.10 -23.27 3.23
C LEU A 716 -10.93 -22.28 4.37
N GLU A 717 -11.97 -22.08 5.16
CA GLU A 717 -11.93 -21.23 6.34
C GLU A 717 -12.74 -21.86 7.46
N ALA A 718 -12.19 -21.90 8.67
CA ALA A 718 -12.84 -22.40 9.86
C ALA A 718 -12.60 -21.43 11.03
N GLN A 719 -13.67 -21.12 11.75
CA GLN A 719 -13.63 -20.35 12.99
C GLN A 719 -14.49 -21.03 14.04
N LYS A 720 -13.89 -21.34 15.18
CA LYS A 720 -14.53 -22.08 16.28
C LYS A 720 -14.11 -21.52 17.63
N TYR A 721 -15.06 -21.49 18.56
CA TYR A 721 -14.80 -21.14 19.95
C TYR A 721 -15.04 -22.37 20.83
N LEU A 722 -14.11 -22.65 21.74
CA LEU A 722 -14.22 -23.76 22.69
C LEU A 722 -14.22 -23.19 24.10
N PRO A 723 -15.35 -23.18 24.82
CA PRO A 723 -15.38 -22.74 26.21
C PRO A 723 -14.55 -23.67 27.10
N LEU A 724 -13.94 -23.12 28.14
CA LEU A 724 -13.14 -23.85 29.13
C LEU A 724 -13.81 -23.82 30.52
N ASP A 725 -15.10 -23.49 30.57
CA ASP A 725 -15.95 -23.47 31.76
C ASP A 725 -16.00 -24.83 32.49
N GLY A 726 -15.85 -25.94 31.78
CA GLY A 726 -15.75 -27.29 32.35
C GLY A 726 -14.45 -27.60 33.10
N TRP A 727 -13.45 -26.71 33.12
CA TRP A 727 -12.17 -26.92 33.79
C TRP A 727 -12.22 -26.43 35.25
N SER A 728 -11.64 -27.22 36.17
CA SER A 728 -11.77 -26.96 37.61
C SER A 728 -10.99 -25.76 38.13
N ALA A 729 -9.95 -25.30 37.43
CA ALA A 729 -9.14 -24.16 37.87
C ALA A 729 -9.82 -22.82 37.54
N PRO A 730 -9.94 -21.88 38.50
CA PRO A 730 -10.66 -20.61 38.32
C PRO A 730 -10.18 -19.76 37.13
N PHE A 731 -8.89 -19.87 36.78
CA PHE A 731 -8.33 -19.16 35.64
C PHE A 731 -8.99 -19.51 34.30
N PHE A 732 -9.46 -20.76 34.13
CA PHE A 732 -10.03 -21.23 32.85
C PHE A 732 -11.55 -21.06 32.77
N GLN A 733 -12.24 -20.91 33.89
CA GLN A 733 -13.71 -20.90 33.93
C GLN A 733 -14.32 -19.74 33.12
N SER A 734 -13.70 -18.56 33.16
CA SER A 734 -14.09 -17.39 32.36
C SER A 734 -13.44 -17.34 30.99
N ARG A 735 -12.75 -18.40 30.54
CA ARG A 735 -11.94 -18.39 29.32
C ARG A 735 -12.48 -19.32 28.25
N ARG A 736 -12.10 -19.00 27.01
CA ARG A 736 -12.32 -19.85 25.83
C ARG A 736 -11.09 -19.89 24.95
N VAL A 737 -10.92 -21.01 24.25
CA VAL A 737 -9.97 -21.14 23.14
C VAL A 737 -10.63 -20.59 21.88
N VAL A 738 -9.89 -19.80 21.12
CA VAL A 738 -10.25 -19.29 19.80
C VAL A 738 -9.42 -20.02 18.76
N LEU A 739 -10.07 -20.72 17.83
CA LEU A 739 -9.41 -21.39 16.71
C LEU A 739 -9.91 -20.75 15.42
N ILE A 740 -9.02 -20.06 14.71
CA ILE A 740 -9.30 -19.51 13.38
C ILE A 740 -8.24 -20.06 12.44
N GLY A 741 -8.67 -20.63 11.32
CA GLY A 741 -7.78 -21.17 10.32
C GLY A 741 -8.31 -20.87 8.92
N ASN A 742 -7.40 -20.48 8.03
CA ASN A 742 -7.70 -20.41 6.61
C ASN A 742 -6.57 -20.97 5.76
N TYR A 743 -6.98 -21.50 4.62
CA TYR A 743 -6.11 -22.09 3.63
C TYR A 743 -6.61 -21.70 2.23
N THR A 744 -5.67 -21.30 1.38
CA THR A 744 -5.93 -21.02 -0.03
C THR A 744 -4.92 -21.77 -0.87
N TYR A 745 -5.44 -22.54 -1.82
CA TYR A 745 -4.67 -23.13 -2.89
C TYR A 745 -5.01 -22.40 -4.19
N THR A 746 -4.00 -21.91 -4.90
CA THR A 746 -4.15 -21.25 -6.20
C THR A 746 -3.14 -21.84 -7.18
N GLN A 747 -3.55 -21.96 -8.44
CA GLN A 747 -2.68 -22.25 -9.57
C GLN A 747 -3.02 -21.30 -10.70
N SER A 748 -2.01 -20.83 -11.41
CA SER A 748 -2.18 -20.07 -12.64
C SER A 748 -1.26 -20.58 -13.73
N LYS A 749 -1.65 -20.38 -14.99
CA LYS A 749 -0.88 -20.77 -16.17
C LYS A 749 -1.10 -19.75 -17.28
N LEU A 750 0.00 -19.21 -17.81
CA LEU A 750 0.01 -18.52 -19.10
C LEU A 750 -0.26 -19.53 -20.22
N LYS A 751 -0.97 -19.10 -21.25
CA LYS A 751 -1.14 -19.85 -22.50
C LYS A 751 -0.51 -19.05 -23.63
N VAL A 752 0.51 -19.63 -24.25
CA VAL A 752 1.33 -18.98 -25.28
C VAL A 752 1.53 -19.95 -26.43
N GLY A 753 0.88 -19.68 -27.56
CA GLY A 753 1.03 -20.42 -28.81
C GLY A 753 2.25 -20.01 -29.61
N ALA A 754 2.66 -20.84 -30.57
CA ALA A 754 3.82 -20.59 -31.44
C ALA A 754 3.62 -19.38 -32.37
N ASP A 755 2.37 -19.08 -32.74
CA ASP A 755 2.00 -17.96 -33.62
C ASP A 755 1.56 -16.72 -32.84
N ASP A 756 1.54 -16.78 -31.50
CA ASP A 756 1.16 -15.65 -30.67
C ASP A 756 2.25 -14.58 -30.71
N THR A 757 1.83 -13.33 -30.68
CA THR A 757 2.73 -12.17 -30.72
C THR A 757 2.56 -11.27 -29.51
N THR A 758 3.59 -10.50 -29.19
CA THR A 758 3.52 -9.48 -28.13
C THR A 758 4.30 -8.24 -28.55
N ILE A 759 4.00 -7.11 -27.93
CA ILE A 759 4.70 -5.84 -28.20
C ILE A 759 5.52 -5.49 -26.94
N PRO A 760 6.79 -5.91 -26.85
CA PRO A 760 7.68 -5.53 -25.76
C PRO A 760 8.08 -4.06 -25.90
N TYR A 761 8.58 -3.45 -24.83
CA TYR A 761 9.06 -2.06 -24.89
C TYR A 761 10.19 -1.85 -25.93
N SER A 762 11.02 -2.87 -26.16
CA SER A 762 12.11 -2.83 -27.12
C SER A 762 11.66 -2.80 -28.59
N TYR A 763 10.38 -3.06 -28.87
CA TYR A 763 9.85 -3.07 -30.23
C TYR A 763 9.78 -1.64 -30.79
N THR A 764 10.27 -1.47 -32.02
CA THR A 764 10.29 -0.19 -32.72
C THR A 764 9.48 -0.28 -34.01
N THR A 765 9.93 -1.08 -34.98
CA THR A 765 9.29 -1.29 -36.29
C THR A 765 9.56 -2.70 -36.80
N GLY A 766 8.61 -3.32 -37.51
CA GLY A 766 8.80 -4.61 -38.19
C GLY A 766 7.66 -5.59 -37.93
N PRO A 767 7.87 -6.90 -38.16
CA PRO A 767 6.98 -7.94 -37.66
C PRO A 767 6.93 -7.92 -36.14
N LEU A 768 5.77 -8.21 -35.55
CA LEU A 768 5.67 -8.32 -34.10
C LEU A 768 6.51 -9.50 -33.59
N PRO A 769 7.26 -9.33 -32.50
CA PRO A 769 7.98 -10.43 -31.85
C PRO A 769 7.05 -11.57 -31.43
N ALA A 770 7.57 -12.79 -31.47
CA ALA A 770 6.86 -13.95 -30.95
C ALA A 770 6.68 -13.80 -29.43
N ALA A 771 5.50 -14.11 -28.91
CA ALA A 771 5.23 -14.08 -27.48
C ALA A 771 6.12 -15.05 -26.71
N THR A 772 6.56 -16.15 -27.36
CA THR A 772 7.46 -17.16 -26.81
C THR A 772 8.86 -16.63 -26.48
N ASP A 773 9.27 -15.49 -27.03
CA ASP A 773 10.56 -14.86 -26.71
C ASP A 773 10.55 -14.19 -25.33
N TYR A 774 9.36 -13.93 -24.78
CA TYR A 774 9.16 -13.21 -23.51
C TYR A 774 8.40 -14.02 -22.47
N PHE A 775 7.56 -14.97 -22.91
CA PHE A 775 6.67 -15.74 -22.06
C PHE A 775 6.77 -17.23 -22.36
N VAL A 776 6.74 -18.05 -21.30
CA VAL A 776 6.79 -19.50 -21.40
C VAL A 776 5.38 -20.08 -21.22
N ASP A 777 4.95 -20.92 -22.14
CA ASP A 777 3.67 -21.61 -22.04
C ASP A 777 3.58 -22.47 -20.76
N GLY A 778 2.45 -22.39 -20.06
CA GLY A 778 2.23 -23.08 -18.79
C GLY A 778 2.91 -22.45 -17.57
N ALA A 779 3.70 -21.38 -17.73
CA ALA A 779 4.32 -20.69 -16.60
C ALA A 779 3.27 -20.04 -15.66
N PRO A 780 3.48 -20.04 -14.33
CA PRO A 780 2.55 -19.43 -13.39
C PRO A 780 2.64 -17.91 -13.44
N MET A 781 1.54 -17.17 -13.34
CA MET A 781 1.51 -15.71 -13.32
C MET A 781 2.40 -15.11 -12.21
N THR A 782 2.94 -13.93 -12.48
CA THR A 782 3.76 -13.21 -11.50
C THR A 782 2.94 -12.78 -10.26
N GLY A 783 3.56 -12.78 -9.08
CA GLY A 783 2.97 -12.35 -7.80
C GLY A 783 2.17 -13.41 -7.04
N GLN A 784 1.86 -14.56 -7.65
CA GLN A 784 0.97 -15.57 -7.07
C GLN A 784 1.75 -16.63 -6.27
N SER A 785 1.40 -16.80 -4.99
CA SER A 785 1.78 -17.98 -4.20
C SER A 785 0.76 -19.10 -4.40
N ASP A 786 1.23 -20.34 -4.48
CA ASP A 786 0.38 -21.52 -4.63
C ASP A 786 -0.38 -21.88 -3.36
N HIS A 787 0.28 -21.78 -2.20
CA HIS A 787 -0.30 -22.10 -0.91
C HIS A 787 -0.20 -20.90 0.03
N LEU A 788 -1.34 -20.49 0.58
CA LEU A 788 -1.44 -19.52 1.67
C LEU A 788 -2.13 -20.20 2.86
N VAL A 789 -1.52 -20.11 4.04
CA VAL A 789 -2.07 -20.66 5.28
C VAL A 789 -2.01 -19.57 6.34
N ASN A 790 -3.10 -19.35 7.06
CA ASN A 790 -3.08 -18.59 8.31
C ASN A 790 -3.79 -19.40 9.39
N LEU A 791 -3.13 -19.57 10.53
CA LEU A 791 -3.69 -20.21 11.72
C LEU A 791 -3.56 -19.23 12.89
N GLN A 792 -4.63 -19.12 13.67
CA GLN A 792 -4.71 -18.31 14.86
C GLN A 792 -5.24 -19.19 16.00
N LEU A 793 -4.43 -19.25 17.06
CA LEU A 793 -4.76 -19.91 18.31
C LEU A 793 -4.80 -18.85 19.40
N GLY A 794 -6.00 -18.57 19.91
CA GLY A 794 -6.22 -17.60 20.97
C GLY A 794 -6.66 -18.27 22.28
N LEU A 795 -6.31 -17.65 23.39
CA LEU A 795 -6.92 -17.85 24.70
C LEU A 795 -7.45 -16.49 25.15
N GLU A 796 -8.76 -16.40 25.37
CA GLU A 796 -9.39 -15.14 25.79
C GLU A 796 -10.36 -15.32 26.94
N ASP A 797 -10.42 -14.30 27.80
CA ASP A 797 -11.38 -14.16 28.89
C ASP A 797 -12.68 -13.53 28.33
N THR A 798 -13.83 -14.08 28.69
CA THR A 798 -15.15 -13.61 28.23
C THR A 798 -15.68 -12.44 29.04
N ASP A 799 -15.16 -12.23 30.25
CA ASP A 799 -15.74 -11.29 31.20
C ASP A 799 -14.96 -9.97 31.22
N ARG A 800 -13.67 -10.01 30.91
CA ARG A 800 -12.76 -8.85 30.83
C ARG A 800 -11.82 -8.94 29.64
N LEU A 801 -11.22 -7.82 29.25
CA LEU A 801 -10.18 -7.79 28.23
C LEU A 801 -8.92 -8.51 28.74
N SER A 802 -8.74 -9.76 28.34
CA SER A 802 -7.48 -10.51 28.47
C SER A 802 -7.42 -11.49 27.31
N GLN A 803 -6.52 -11.23 26.35
CA GLN A 803 -6.35 -12.03 25.15
C GLN A 803 -4.88 -12.38 24.96
N GLN A 804 -4.61 -13.65 24.66
CA GLN A 804 -3.28 -14.13 24.27
C GLN A 804 -3.45 -14.91 22.97
N THR A 805 -2.73 -14.51 21.92
CA THR A 805 -2.93 -15.02 20.57
C THR A 805 -1.61 -15.40 19.95
N LEU A 806 -1.52 -16.64 19.47
CA LEU A 806 -0.47 -17.11 18.58
C LEU A 806 -0.97 -17.06 17.14
N LEU A 807 -0.16 -16.51 16.25
CA LEU A 807 -0.50 -16.30 14.85
C LEU A 807 0.58 -16.94 14.00
N LEU A 808 0.20 -17.91 13.18
CA LEU A 808 1.07 -18.61 12.26
C LEU A 808 0.63 -18.30 10.83
N THR A 809 1.55 -17.80 10.02
CA THR A 809 1.29 -17.51 8.61
C THR A 809 2.33 -18.21 7.74
N TYR A 810 1.90 -18.82 6.65
CA TYR A 810 2.77 -19.44 5.66
C TYR A 810 2.33 -19.05 4.26
N ALA A 811 3.30 -18.70 3.41
CA ALA A 811 3.10 -18.52 1.99
C ALA A 811 4.19 -19.28 1.22
N SER A 812 3.80 -20.06 0.21
CA SER A 812 4.75 -20.77 -0.65
C SER A 812 5.56 -19.78 -1.52
N PRO A 813 6.69 -20.21 -2.11
CA PRO A 813 7.43 -19.39 -3.07
C PRO A 813 6.52 -18.88 -4.19
N ARG A 814 6.81 -17.68 -4.69
CA ARG A 814 6.08 -17.01 -5.78
C ARG A 814 7.06 -16.39 -6.77
N VAL A 815 6.67 -16.32 -8.04
CA VAL A 815 7.46 -15.65 -9.07
C VAL A 815 7.31 -14.14 -8.91
N THR A 816 8.42 -13.39 -8.85
CA THR A 816 8.41 -11.93 -8.79
C THR A 816 8.67 -11.29 -10.15
N SER A 817 9.40 -11.97 -11.04
CA SER A 817 9.57 -11.58 -12.44
C SER A 817 10.07 -12.77 -13.26
N ARG A 818 9.82 -12.74 -14.58
CA ARG A 818 10.40 -13.71 -15.51
C ARG A 818 11.91 -13.52 -15.59
N GLY A 819 12.64 -14.64 -15.63
CA GLY A 819 14.09 -14.60 -15.75
C GLY A 819 14.53 -14.01 -17.09
N PRO A 820 15.66 -13.27 -17.14
CA PRO A 820 16.18 -12.74 -18.38
C PRO A 820 16.62 -13.85 -19.34
N ASN A 821 16.45 -13.63 -20.64
CA ASN A 821 16.86 -14.55 -21.71
C ASN A 821 16.29 -15.98 -21.53
N LEU A 822 15.02 -16.07 -21.10
CA LEU A 822 14.31 -17.33 -20.81
C LEU A 822 14.97 -18.22 -19.74
N GLN A 823 15.85 -17.64 -18.91
CA GLN A 823 16.37 -18.32 -17.73
C GLN A 823 15.26 -18.54 -16.70
N PRO A 824 15.43 -19.50 -15.76
CA PRO A 824 14.48 -19.73 -14.68
C PRO A 824 13.99 -18.45 -14.00
N ASP A 825 12.72 -18.45 -13.63
CA ASP A 825 12.07 -17.31 -12.98
C ASP A 825 12.76 -16.88 -11.68
N ILE A 826 12.71 -15.57 -11.41
CA ILE A 826 13.12 -15.00 -10.14
C ILE A 826 11.99 -15.23 -9.14
N LYS A 827 12.29 -15.88 -8.01
CA LYS A 827 11.28 -16.26 -7.00
C LYS A 827 11.56 -15.66 -5.64
N GLU A 828 10.55 -15.05 -5.05
CA GLU A 828 10.54 -14.75 -3.62
C GLU A 828 10.20 -16.03 -2.85
N LYS A 829 10.87 -16.24 -1.71
CA LYS A 829 10.54 -17.33 -0.78
C LYS A 829 10.02 -16.73 0.51
N PRO A 830 8.69 -16.57 0.64
CA PRO A 830 8.12 -16.16 1.89
C PRO A 830 8.37 -17.22 2.98
N GLY A 831 7.64 -18.33 2.98
CA GLY A 831 7.74 -19.34 4.04
C GLY A 831 6.94 -18.97 5.29
N LEU A 832 7.36 -19.51 6.45
CA LEU A 832 6.61 -19.49 7.70
C LEU A 832 6.99 -18.30 8.60
N THR A 833 6.01 -17.62 9.19
CA THR A 833 6.16 -16.65 10.28
C THR A 833 5.31 -17.06 11.48
N LEU A 834 5.84 -16.85 12.68
CA LEU A 834 5.13 -17.04 13.94
C LEU A 834 5.18 -15.73 14.73
N ASP A 835 4.01 -15.25 15.11
CA ASP A 835 3.82 -14.06 15.93
C ASP A 835 3.05 -14.39 17.20
N PHE A 836 3.22 -13.56 18.21
CA PHE A 836 2.48 -13.60 19.47
C PHE A 836 1.96 -12.20 19.80
N VAL A 837 0.70 -12.11 20.21
CA VAL A 837 0.06 -10.87 20.64
C VAL A 837 -0.66 -11.12 21.96
N ALA A 838 -0.41 -10.28 22.96
CA ALA A 838 -1.12 -10.28 24.22
C ALA A 838 -1.75 -8.91 24.46
N ARG A 839 -3.01 -8.89 24.89
CA ARG A 839 -3.77 -7.69 25.23
C ARG A 839 -4.38 -7.88 26.62
N GLN A 840 -4.28 -6.86 27.46
CA GLN A 840 -4.76 -6.90 28.83
C GLN A 840 -5.40 -5.56 29.19
N GLY A 841 -6.68 -5.60 29.55
CA GLY A 841 -7.36 -4.49 30.18
C GLY A 841 -6.92 -4.37 31.64
N VAL A 842 -6.56 -3.15 32.04
CA VAL A 842 -6.12 -2.78 33.38
C VAL A 842 -6.83 -1.49 33.77
N LYS A 843 -7.27 -1.36 35.02
CA LYS A 843 -7.75 -0.08 35.54
C LYS A 843 -6.60 0.67 36.19
N LEU A 844 -6.16 1.77 35.58
CA LEU A 844 -5.19 2.68 36.20
C LEU A 844 -5.91 3.60 37.19
N PHE A 845 -5.27 3.83 38.35
CA PHE A 845 -5.82 4.66 39.44
C PHE A 845 -7.25 4.26 39.87
N ASN A 846 -7.59 2.96 39.75
CA ASN A 846 -8.88 2.36 40.07
C ASN A 846 -10.12 2.93 39.32
N ALA A 847 -9.94 3.83 38.36
CA ALA A 847 -11.05 4.48 37.67
C ALA A 847 -10.89 4.51 36.13
N ILE A 848 -9.66 4.57 35.63
CA ILE A 848 -9.40 4.82 34.21
C ILE A 848 -9.19 3.50 33.50
N ASN A 849 -10.01 3.21 32.48
CA ASN A 849 -9.86 2.00 31.68
C ASN A 849 -8.64 2.13 30.79
N SER A 850 -7.73 1.17 30.85
CA SER A 850 -6.51 1.15 30.07
C SER A 850 -6.29 -0.22 29.44
N GLU A 851 -5.65 -0.24 28.28
CA GLU A 851 -5.26 -1.45 27.57
C GLU A 851 -3.74 -1.48 27.46
N PHE A 852 -3.12 -2.51 28.04
CA PHE A 852 -1.74 -2.86 27.77
C PHE A 852 -1.69 -3.91 26.65
N LYS A 853 -0.82 -3.69 25.68
CA LYS A 853 -0.63 -4.60 24.55
C LYS A 853 0.86 -4.91 24.37
N PHE A 854 1.16 -6.18 24.20
CA PHE A 854 2.49 -6.71 23.92
C PHE A 854 2.46 -7.51 22.62
N GLU A 855 3.50 -7.37 21.81
CA GLU A 855 3.65 -8.08 20.54
C GLU A 855 5.06 -8.61 20.39
N ALA A 856 5.18 -9.82 19.85
CA ALA A 856 6.42 -10.40 19.37
C ALA A 856 6.18 -10.94 17.95
N ARG A 857 6.84 -10.35 16.96
CA ARG A 857 6.65 -10.64 15.54
C ARG A 857 7.86 -11.33 14.94
N ASN A 858 7.64 -12.26 14.02
CA ASN A 858 8.67 -13.06 13.35
C ASN A 858 9.61 -13.77 14.35
N ILE A 859 9.03 -14.43 15.36
CA ILE A 859 9.76 -15.07 16.47
C ILE A 859 10.72 -16.15 15.96
N THR A 860 10.42 -16.77 14.82
CA THR A 860 11.24 -17.79 14.16
C THR A 860 12.46 -17.23 13.42
N GLY A 861 12.62 -15.91 13.33
CA GLY A 861 13.79 -15.28 12.69
C GLY A 861 13.85 -15.51 11.18
N ARG A 862 12.70 -15.53 10.50
CA ARG A 862 12.62 -15.73 9.05
C ARG A 862 13.43 -14.65 8.31
N LYS A 863 14.10 -15.08 7.24
CA LYS A 863 14.85 -14.20 6.33
C LYS A 863 14.00 -13.83 5.11
N TYR A 864 14.32 -12.70 4.49
CA TYR A 864 13.82 -12.38 3.16
C TYR A 864 14.77 -12.95 2.11
N GLN A 865 14.23 -13.61 1.09
CA GLN A 865 15.01 -14.19 0.00
C GLN A 865 14.28 -14.06 -1.33
N GLU A 866 14.93 -13.41 -2.28
CA GLU A 866 14.59 -13.40 -3.70
C GLU A 866 15.73 -14.04 -4.47
N VAL A 867 15.44 -15.16 -5.16
CA VAL A 867 16.47 -16.04 -5.70
C VAL A 867 16.09 -16.56 -7.08
N GLN A 868 17.10 -16.66 -7.94
CA GLN A 868 17.06 -17.35 -9.22
C GLN A 868 17.99 -18.57 -9.12
N GLN A 869 17.57 -19.73 -9.66
CA GLN A 869 18.32 -20.98 -9.48
C GLN A 869 18.25 -21.88 -10.72
N LEU A 870 19.40 -22.41 -11.13
CA LEU A 870 19.57 -23.44 -12.17
C LEU A 870 20.66 -24.43 -11.73
N ASP A 871 20.42 -25.74 -11.85
CA ASP A 871 21.39 -26.82 -11.59
C ASP A 871 22.23 -26.69 -10.29
N GLY A 872 21.64 -26.10 -9.25
CA GLY A 872 22.27 -25.90 -7.93
C GLY A 872 22.93 -24.54 -7.74
N ASN A 873 23.24 -23.80 -8.81
CA ASN A 873 23.71 -22.42 -8.73
C ASN A 873 22.57 -21.48 -8.30
N LYS A 874 22.83 -20.57 -7.36
CA LYS A 874 21.84 -19.66 -6.79
C LYS A 874 22.33 -18.22 -6.84
N VAL A 875 21.55 -17.36 -7.48
CA VAL A 875 21.78 -15.91 -7.53
C VAL A 875 20.73 -15.24 -6.67
N PHE A 876 21.18 -14.52 -5.63
CA PHE A 876 20.28 -13.79 -4.74
C PHE A 876 20.12 -12.35 -5.22
N TYR A 877 18.97 -12.02 -5.80
CA TYR A 877 18.66 -10.62 -6.15
C TYR A 877 18.54 -9.77 -4.88
N ASN A 878 17.95 -10.34 -3.83
CA ASN A 878 17.88 -9.74 -2.50
C ASN A 878 17.87 -10.82 -1.42
N ARG A 879 18.77 -10.73 -0.43
CA ARG A 879 18.76 -11.62 0.74
C ARG A 879 19.21 -10.88 2.00
N TYR A 880 18.32 -10.80 3.00
CA TYR A 880 18.61 -10.18 4.30
C TYR A 880 17.80 -10.82 5.43
N LYS A 881 18.20 -10.55 6.68
CA LYS A 881 17.41 -10.96 7.87
C LYS A 881 16.31 -9.92 8.14
N VAL A 882 15.09 -10.38 8.39
CA VAL A 882 13.97 -9.48 8.73
C VAL A 882 14.02 -9.06 10.22
N GLY A 883 14.60 -9.91 11.06
CA GLY A 883 14.67 -9.71 12.51
C GLY A 883 13.36 -10.03 13.23
N THR A 884 13.46 -10.20 14.53
CA THR A 884 12.32 -10.32 15.45
C THR A 884 11.97 -8.92 15.94
N THR A 885 10.68 -8.56 15.92
CA THR A 885 10.21 -7.26 16.45
C THR A 885 9.46 -7.49 17.75
N ILE A 886 9.84 -6.80 18.82
CA ILE A 886 9.11 -6.78 20.09
C ILE A 886 8.50 -5.39 20.25
N ALA A 887 7.21 -5.32 20.57
CA ALA A 887 6.51 -4.06 20.80
C ALA A 887 5.69 -4.10 22.07
N ALA A 888 5.56 -2.95 22.71
CA ALA A 888 4.64 -2.73 23.83
C ALA A 888 3.91 -1.40 23.63
N SER A 889 2.64 -1.35 23.98
CA SER A 889 1.83 -0.13 23.94
C SER A 889 0.83 -0.07 25.09
N LEU A 890 0.49 1.16 25.45
CA LEU A 890 -0.52 1.50 26.45
C LEU A 890 -1.51 2.45 25.82
N THR A 891 -2.79 2.09 25.86
CA THR A 891 -3.89 2.97 25.50
C THR A 891 -4.71 3.27 26.74
N VAL A 892 -4.99 4.55 26.98
CA VAL A 892 -5.79 5.03 28.11
C VAL A 892 -7.08 5.63 27.55
N ALA A 893 -8.23 5.15 28.01
CA ALA A 893 -9.55 5.61 27.59
C ALA A 893 -10.24 6.37 28.72
N PHE A 894 -10.70 7.59 28.42
CA PHE A 894 -11.44 8.50 29.30
C PHE A 894 -12.91 8.59 28.92
#